data_AF-A0A061B5W0-F1
#
_entry.id   AF-A0A061B5W0-F1
#
_cell.length_a   1.000
_cell.length_b   1.000
_cell.length_c   1.000
_cell.angle_alpha   90.00
_cell.angle_beta   90.00
_cell.angle_gamma   90.00
#
_symmetry.space_group_name_H-M   'P 1'
#
loop_
_entity.id
_entity.type
_entity.pdbx_description
1 polymer ?
#
loop_
_entity_poly.entity_id
_entity_poly.type
_entity_poly.pdbx_seq_one_letter_code
_entity_poly.pdbx_strand_id
1 'polypeptide(L)'
;MLIDNSHASIDIASPIFEHTDKLKHSTMELDPWAAINSASSALASVSDPKKIQLDAAKKALTLLQSDDSGVLIELCLAAANGDTAQLTSILTKPENIKVLTEQDNSGLSPLIYAVVSGQEDSTELILSKSAASLNEPDGLFGYTPLMWAVYFDNKNIVVELLNHGAKLDVAGKNGLTVFDLVKPASDMHDFFEQHGLFEQDKTVDVGMDFYKDDAHVMGESKGDEELLDNIRLRTAGLDIGNEDGGLYQDSNAFVQSSTLLGDEFNFNKLLKNQYIIFSDYDIPSILDLIFSLNIQHNHKTTYPAAVIYQCVRYADHMKNNDVLVENFLNLAFTKIRSGTASKSGVTSVYSEGDIVLQSYWLSVVNFLFFYLSKDDGFFKRYPKVLQDLINTLNSLMIELANSIKFRLDGLVDSCLLDYASIPDISTTLYRNDWNFFKKKHHSKSTYDEIFDMLYPPTVKEQLKPSPIKIVQTLGALLYVLDLHNIHPVVTQQTLSSVFHWISSTIFNRVISQKRYLSRVSAIQIRLNISVLEDWSRSNNRAPKMPDIDEYLLKLFPYTLLDDNLSEDHNHNALSNVALFANKKGDPHDAAFYHSTLFTIVKSHFEPTFELLQWLQCLSGIQDEENLLSLTGSLYKLNSAQLWKAADKYRYEVDEAKLSKAMRKVIEKRAKESNKPVEGLFYTSKDCVLLNQDYNFPVVLPTIPEMVDEYGAGIGGINKERAREFDPFLPYQIVDAIEEIHDQKTTQKEHDDNNDVQRINDEFEQNIMDVGTTNAHDTGLFSEMTMPASLAHRPWGEDENEINPW
;
A
#
# COMPACT_ATOMS: atom_id res chain seq x y z
N MET A 1 6.10 39.44 -38.54
CA MET A 1 5.46 39.41 -39.89
C MET A 1 6.23 38.38 -40.72
N LEU A 2 5.51 37.57 -41.51
CA LEU A 2 5.79 36.17 -41.88
C LEU A 2 5.25 35.27 -40.77
N ILE A 3 4.16 34.54 -40.95
CA ILE A 3 3.79 33.70 -42.10
C ILE A 3 2.30 33.87 -42.40
N ASP A 4 1.96 34.01 -43.68
CA ASP A 4 0.60 34.13 -44.18
C ASP A 4 0.07 32.79 -44.71
N ASN A 5 -1.22 32.63 -44.46
CA ASN A 5 -2.11 31.55 -44.85
C ASN A 5 -2.24 31.41 -46.38
N SER A 6 -2.52 30.20 -46.86
CA SER A 6 -3.91 29.77 -47.09
C SER A 6 -4.03 28.57 -48.03
N HIS A 7 -5.08 27.83 -47.74
CA HIS A 7 -5.51 26.57 -48.29
C HIS A 7 -5.93 26.58 -49.78
N ALA A 8 -5.74 25.40 -50.37
CA ALA A 8 -6.70 24.58 -51.13
C ALA A 8 -6.56 24.49 -52.66
N SER A 9 -6.67 23.22 -53.07
CA SER A 9 -7.27 22.67 -54.31
C SER A 9 -6.30 22.04 -55.32
N ILE A 10 -6.06 20.73 -55.11
CA ILE A 10 -6.24 19.61 -56.07
C ILE A 10 -5.88 19.90 -57.55
N ASP A 11 -4.78 19.30 -58.05
CA ASP A 11 -4.86 18.24 -59.08
C ASP A 11 -3.48 17.64 -59.45
N ILE A 12 -3.45 16.31 -59.42
CA ILE A 12 -2.74 15.30 -60.24
C ILE A 12 -1.57 15.78 -61.14
N ALA A 13 -0.34 15.33 -60.82
CA ALA A 13 0.64 14.69 -61.72
C ALA A 13 2.08 14.83 -61.18
N SER A 14 2.76 13.70 -60.95
CA SER A 14 4.21 13.67 -60.74
C SER A 14 4.85 12.83 -61.87
N PRO A 15 5.76 13.40 -62.69
CA PRO A 15 6.64 12.63 -63.53
C PRO A 15 8.01 12.43 -62.85
N ILE A 16 8.54 11.21 -63.01
CA ILE A 16 9.92 10.87 -63.37
C ILE A 16 11.05 11.43 -62.47
N PHE A 17 11.80 10.51 -61.86
CA PHE A 17 13.25 10.70 -61.68
C PHE A 17 14.01 9.65 -62.47
N GLU A 18 14.60 10.10 -63.58
CA GLU A 18 15.85 9.57 -64.11
C GLU A 18 16.94 9.71 -63.05
N HIS A 19 17.63 8.61 -62.72
CA HIS A 19 19.08 8.50 -62.83
C HIS A 19 19.54 7.16 -62.24
N THR A 20 19.68 6.18 -63.13
CA THR A 20 20.61 5.07 -62.97
C THR A 20 22.03 5.59 -63.14
N ASP A 21 22.88 5.47 -62.13
CA ASP A 21 24.20 4.83 -62.26
C ASP A 21 25.03 4.98 -60.98
N LYS A 22 25.66 3.85 -60.61
CA LYS A 22 26.65 3.64 -59.55
C LYS A 22 26.08 3.40 -58.16
N LEU A 23 25.90 2.11 -57.84
CA LEU A 23 26.57 1.46 -56.71
C LEU A 23 26.46 -0.07 -56.91
N LYS A 24 27.58 -0.66 -57.35
CA LYS A 24 27.84 -2.09 -57.28
C LYS A 24 28.11 -2.46 -55.81
N HIS A 25 27.62 -3.63 -55.42
CA HIS A 25 27.72 -4.27 -54.09
C HIS A 25 26.68 -3.85 -53.04
N SER A 26 25.49 -4.44 -53.15
CA SER A 26 24.70 -4.95 -52.03
C SER A 26 23.58 -5.81 -52.64
N THR A 27 23.44 -7.06 -52.22
CA THR A 27 22.26 -7.88 -52.50
C THR A 27 21.07 -7.21 -51.80
N MET A 28 20.39 -6.35 -52.54
CA MET A 28 19.20 -5.66 -52.10
C MET A 28 18.05 -6.66 -52.20
N GLU A 29 17.81 -7.39 -51.10
CA GLU A 29 16.56 -8.09 -50.86
C GLU A 29 15.43 -7.05 -50.91
N LEU A 30 14.83 -6.90 -52.09
CA LEU A 30 13.55 -6.26 -52.25
C LEU A 30 12.54 -7.17 -51.55
N ASP A 31 12.26 -6.87 -50.28
CA ASP A 31 11.24 -7.53 -49.50
C ASP A 31 9.87 -7.29 -50.18
N PRO A 32 9.30 -8.28 -50.89
CA PRO A 32 8.08 -8.09 -51.68
C PRO A 32 6.85 -7.76 -50.81
N TRP A 33 7.01 -7.86 -49.49
CA TRP A 33 5.98 -7.75 -48.47
C TRP A 33 5.96 -6.38 -47.75
N ALA A 34 6.92 -5.49 -48.03
CA ALA A 34 7.01 -4.16 -47.43
C ALA A 34 5.79 -3.26 -47.72
N ALA A 35 5.11 -3.47 -48.86
CA ALA A 35 3.93 -2.70 -49.24
C ALA A 35 2.71 -2.97 -48.34
N ILE A 36 2.61 -4.16 -47.75
CA ILE A 36 1.44 -4.59 -46.96
C ILE A 36 1.43 -3.95 -45.56
N ASN A 37 2.61 -3.71 -44.97
CA ASN A 37 2.73 -3.00 -43.68
C ASN A 37 2.20 -1.56 -43.73
N SER A 38 2.24 -0.92 -44.91
CA SER A 38 1.74 0.45 -45.10
C SER A 38 0.23 0.54 -45.37
N ALA A 39 -0.41 -0.55 -45.83
CA ALA A 39 -1.79 -0.55 -46.30
C ALA A 39 -2.83 -0.89 -45.21
N SER A 40 -2.39 -1.24 -44.00
CA SER A 40 -3.26 -1.66 -42.88
C SER A 40 -4.19 -0.56 -42.33
N SER A 41 -4.04 0.71 -42.74
CA SER A 41 -4.90 1.80 -42.24
C SER A 41 -6.21 1.99 -43.01
N ALA A 42 -6.43 1.29 -44.13
CA ALA A 42 -7.47 1.67 -45.10
C ALA A 42 -8.66 0.69 -45.29
N LEU A 43 -8.73 -0.44 -44.57
CA LEU A 43 -9.81 -1.41 -44.73
C LEU A 43 -10.51 -1.73 -43.39
N ALA A 44 -11.18 -0.73 -42.84
CA ALA A 44 -12.09 -0.89 -41.71
C ALA A 44 -13.49 -1.29 -42.21
N SER A 45 -13.74 -2.57 -42.38
CA SER A 45 -15.06 -3.19 -42.10
C SER A 45 -14.98 -4.72 -42.21
N VAL A 46 -15.29 -5.37 -41.08
CA VAL A 46 -15.53 -6.81 -40.88
C VAL A 46 -14.28 -7.71 -40.67
N SER A 47 -14.21 -8.26 -39.45
CA SER A 47 -13.45 -9.44 -38.98
C SER A 47 -11.91 -9.37 -38.85
N ASP A 48 -11.44 -9.68 -37.63
CA ASP A 48 -10.07 -9.79 -37.08
C ASP A 48 -8.86 -9.29 -37.92
N PRO A 49 -8.05 -8.34 -37.40
CA PRO A 49 -6.88 -7.80 -38.10
C PRO A 49 -5.82 -8.87 -38.42
N LYS A 50 -5.70 -9.92 -37.61
CA LYS A 50 -4.78 -11.04 -37.84
C LYS A 50 -5.19 -11.90 -39.04
N LYS A 51 -6.50 -12.08 -39.24
CA LYS A 51 -7.06 -12.84 -40.37
C LYS A 51 -6.83 -12.13 -41.69
N ILE A 52 -6.92 -10.80 -41.70
CA ILE A 52 -6.68 -9.95 -42.89
C ILE A 52 -5.23 -10.05 -43.37
N GLN A 53 -4.27 -9.97 -42.45
CA GLN A 53 -2.84 -10.06 -42.79
C GLN A 53 -2.46 -11.43 -43.33
N LEU A 54 -3.08 -12.48 -42.80
CA LEU A 54 -2.92 -13.83 -43.29
C LEU A 54 -3.56 -14.06 -44.67
N ASP A 55 -4.77 -13.54 -44.91
CA ASP A 55 -5.40 -13.63 -46.22
C ASP A 55 -4.60 -12.85 -47.29
N ALA A 56 -3.91 -11.79 -46.88
CA ALA A 56 -2.93 -11.09 -47.71
C ALA A 56 -1.67 -11.94 -47.98
N ALA A 57 -1.14 -12.65 -46.97
CA ALA A 57 -0.03 -13.60 -47.13
C ALA A 57 -0.39 -14.71 -48.12
N LYS A 58 -1.57 -15.33 -47.98
CA LYS A 58 -2.09 -16.34 -48.92
C LYS A 58 -2.21 -15.80 -50.34
N LYS A 59 -2.78 -14.60 -50.51
CA LYS A 59 -2.96 -13.99 -51.84
C LYS A 59 -1.62 -13.71 -52.53
N ALA A 60 -0.63 -13.18 -51.84
CA ALA A 60 0.66 -12.92 -52.48
C ALA A 60 1.48 -14.21 -52.73
N LEU A 61 1.23 -15.29 -51.98
CA LEU A 61 1.74 -16.61 -52.31
C LEU A 61 1.12 -17.18 -53.61
N THR A 62 -0.15 -16.89 -53.89
CA THR A 62 -0.77 -17.23 -55.19
C THR A 62 -0.22 -16.39 -56.36
N LEU A 63 0.21 -15.14 -56.11
CA LEU A 63 0.82 -14.28 -57.13
C LEU A 63 2.26 -14.71 -57.49
N LEU A 64 2.96 -15.39 -56.58
CA LEU A 64 4.30 -15.96 -56.78
C LEU A 64 4.32 -17.27 -57.59
N GLN A 65 3.15 -17.78 -58.00
CA GLN A 65 3.07 -18.98 -58.87
C GLN A 65 3.64 -18.77 -60.28
N SER A 66 3.85 -17.52 -60.70
CA SER A 66 4.47 -17.21 -61.98
C SER A 66 5.97 -16.98 -61.84
N ASP A 67 6.72 -17.97 -62.30
CA ASP A 67 8.16 -18.04 -62.55
C ASP A 67 9.04 -18.39 -61.31
N ASP A 68 9.52 -19.65 -61.29
CA ASP A 68 10.46 -20.30 -60.34
C ASP A 68 9.97 -20.58 -58.90
N SER A 69 8.83 -21.27 -58.74
CA SER A 69 8.31 -21.67 -57.42
C SER A 69 9.07 -22.85 -56.80
N GLY A 70 9.74 -22.62 -55.67
CA GLY A 70 10.32 -23.70 -54.85
C GLY A 70 9.25 -24.65 -54.28
N VAL A 71 9.65 -25.91 -54.00
CA VAL A 71 8.79 -26.99 -53.47
C VAL A 71 8.00 -26.58 -52.21
N LEU A 72 8.56 -25.68 -51.39
CA LEU A 72 7.92 -25.12 -50.19
C LEU A 72 6.63 -24.34 -50.52
N ILE A 73 6.65 -23.55 -51.60
CA ILE A 73 5.51 -22.70 -52.01
C ILE A 73 4.34 -23.59 -52.47
N GLU A 74 4.64 -24.63 -53.26
CA GLU A 74 3.63 -25.61 -53.70
C GLU A 74 3.02 -26.37 -52.51
N LEU A 75 3.85 -26.76 -51.53
CA LEU A 75 3.38 -27.40 -50.29
C LEU A 75 2.49 -26.50 -49.45
N CYS A 76 2.86 -25.23 -49.25
CA CYS A 76 2.06 -24.27 -48.48
C CYS A 76 0.69 -24.01 -49.12
N LEU A 77 0.62 -23.92 -50.45
CA LEU A 77 -0.64 -23.74 -51.16
C LEU A 77 -1.53 -24.98 -51.10
N ALA A 78 -0.96 -26.18 -51.29
CA ALA A 78 -1.71 -27.42 -51.17
C ALA A 78 -2.24 -27.63 -49.74
N ALA A 79 -1.44 -27.29 -48.72
CA ALA A 79 -1.83 -27.28 -47.31
C ALA A 79 -2.98 -26.31 -47.01
N ALA A 80 -2.90 -25.06 -47.48
CA ALA A 80 -3.94 -24.06 -47.28
C ALA A 80 -5.25 -24.39 -48.00
N ASN A 81 -5.16 -24.96 -49.21
CA ASN A 81 -6.33 -25.27 -50.03
C ASN A 81 -7.02 -26.59 -49.66
N GLY A 82 -6.41 -27.42 -48.80
CA GLY A 82 -6.98 -28.73 -48.44
C GLY A 82 -6.76 -29.81 -49.50
N ASP A 83 -5.86 -29.61 -50.48
CA ASP A 83 -5.66 -30.57 -51.58
C ASP A 83 -4.74 -31.72 -51.13
N THR A 84 -5.35 -32.72 -50.50
CA THR A 84 -4.67 -33.92 -49.98
C THR A 84 -4.05 -34.76 -51.10
N ALA A 85 -4.58 -34.72 -52.32
CA ALA A 85 -4.03 -35.46 -53.47
C ALA A 85 -2.71 -34.83 -53.94
N GLN A 86 -2.64 -33.50 -54.00
CA GLN A 86 -1.39 -32.81 -54.29
C GLN A 86 -0.38 -32.95 -53.16
N LEU A 87 -0.79 -32.78 -51.90
CA LEU A 87 0.08 -32.98 -50.74
C LEU A 87 0.70 -34.38 -50.72
N THR A 88 -0.10 -35.44 -50.92
CA THR A 88 0.43 -36.82 -50.99
C THR A 88 1.38 -37.00 -52.15
N SER A 89 1.05 -36.48 -53.34
CA SER A 89 1.92 -36.59 -54.50
C SER A 89 3.30 -35.94 -54.26
N ILE A 90 3.34 -34.77 -53.62
CA ILE A 90 4.58 -34.05 -53.32
C ILE A 90 5.36 -34.74 -52.20
N LEU A 91 4.67 -35.22 -51.16
CA LEU A 91 5.25 -35.89 -50.00
C LEU A 91 5.66 -37.36 -50.23
N THR A 92 5.36 -37.94 -51.41
CA THR A 92 5.89 -39.27 -51.79
C THR A 92 7.41 -39.28 -51.97
N LYS A 93 8.01 -38.12 -52.28
CA LYS A 93 9.46 -37.99 -52.42
C LYS A 93 10.09 -37.72 -51.05
N PRO A 94 11.02 -38.56 -50.56
CA PRO A 94 11.60 -38.40 -49.22
C PRO A 94 12.41 -37.09 -49.07
N GLU A 95 12.90 -36.52 -50.16
CA GLU A 95 13.60 -35.22 -50.16
C GLU A 95 12.65 -34.07 -49.78
N ASN A 96 11.37 -34.15 -50.16
CA ASN A 96 10.37 -33.13 -49.89
C ASN A 96 9.83 -33.16 -48.46
N ILE A 97 10.02 -34.28 -47.74
CA ILE A 97 9.61 -34.41 -46.34
C ILE A 97 10.41 -33.45 -45.44
N LYS A 98 11.66 -33.17 -45.79
CA LYS A 98 12.51 -32.21 -45.05
C LYS A 98 12.03 -30.76 -45.19
N VAL A 99 11.33 -30.44 -46.27
CA VAL A 99 10.80 -29.10 -46.54
C VAL A 99 9.65 -28.75 -45.59
N LEU A 100 9.05 -29.75 -44.91
CA LEU A 100 8.00 -29.53 -43.91
C LEU A 100 8.48 -28.76 -42.66
N THR A 101 9.79 -28.71 -42.40
CA THR A 101 10.38 -27.89 -41.32
C THR A 101 10.78 -26.49 -41.77
N GLU A 102 10.77 -26.20 -43.08
CA GLU A 102 11.18 -24.91 -43.59
C GLU A 102 10.05 -23.87 -43.46
N GLN A 103 10.42 -22.62 -43.20
CA GLN A 103 9.50 -21.49 -43.12
C GLN A 103 9.62 -20.63 -44.37
N ASP A 104 8.52 -20.04 -44.83
CA ASP A 104 8.52 -19.07 -45.93
C ASP A 104 9.14 -17.72 -45.50
N ASN A 105 9.21 -16.75 -46.41
CA ASN A 105 9.77 -15.42 -46.12
C ASN A 105 8.96 -14.63 -45.06
N SER A 106 7.72 -15.03 -44.77
CA SER A 106 6.91 -14.47 -43.67
C SER A 106 7.07 -15.25 -42.35
N GLY A 107 7.91 -16.29 -42.36
CA GLY A 107 8.17 -17.16 -41.22
C GLY A 107 7.06 -18.19 -40.96
N LEU A 108 6.21 -18.51 -41.94
CA LEU A 108 5.12 -19.48 -41.81
C LEU A 108 5.54 -20.84 -42.37
N SER A 109 5.27 -21.92 -41.63
CA SER A 109 5.49 -23.29 -42.10
C SER A 109 4.26 -23.86 -42.83
N PRO A 110 4.40 -24.91 -43.66
CA PRO A 110 3.26 -25.56 -44.32
C PRO A 110 2.18 -26.03 -43.34
N LEU A 111 2.58 -26.47 -42.14
CA LEU A 111 1.67 -26.87 -41.07
C LEU A 111 0.83 -25.68 -40.56
N ILE A 112 1.45 -24.51 -40.39
CA ILE A 112 0.73 -23.30 -39.94
C ILE A 112 -0.30 -22.88 -40.99
N TYR A 113 0.02 -22.99 -42.29
CA TYR A 113 -0.97 -22.73 -43.36
C TYR A 113 -2.18 -23.67 -43.31
N ALA A 114 -1.98 -24.96 -43.01
CA ALA A 114 -3.08 -25.92 -42.86
C ALA A 114 -3.96 -25.59 -41.64
N VAL A 115 -3.33 -25.38 -40.48
CA VAL A 115 -4.01 -25.08 -39.20
C VAL A 115 -4.84 -23.81 -39.31
N VAL A 116 -4.23 -22.75 -39.83
CA VAL A 116 -4.86 -21.43 -39.94
C VAL A 116 -5.97 -21.41 -40.99
N SER A 117 -5.91 -22.28 -41.99
CA SER A 117 -7.00 -22.47 -42.96
C SER A 117 -8.11 -23.39 -42.46
N GLY A 118 -7.95 -23.98 -41.26
CA GLY A 118 -8.90 -24.91 -40.67
C GLY A 118 -9.01 -26.25 -41.40
N GLN A 119 -7.97 -26.65 -42.14
CA GLN A 119 -7.98 -27.87 -42.94
C GLN A 119 -7.46 -29.06 -42.10
N GLU A 120 -8.39 -29.81 -41.51
CA GLU A 120 -8.10 -30.96 -40.64
C GLU A 120 -7.36 -32.07 -41.41
N ASP A 121 -7.88 -32.49 -42.57
CA ASP A 121 -7.30 -33.58 -43.37
C ASP A 121 -5.86 -33.30 -43.82
N SER A 122 -5.56 -32.05 -44.20
CA SER A 122 -4.19 -31.63 -44.55
C SER A 122 -3.27 -31.65 -43.33
N THR A 123 -3.79 -31.28 -42.16
CA THR A 123 -3.04 -31.25 -40.91
C THR A 123 -2.65 -32.66 -40.48
N GLU A 124 -3.60 -33.60 -40.46
CA GLU A 124 -3.36 -35.02 -40.17
C GLU A 124 -2.31 -35.61 -41.13
N LEU A 125 -2.43 -35.32 -42.44
CA LEU A 125 -1.53 -35.84 -43.46
C LEU A 125 -0.10 -35.36 -43.27
N ILE A 126 0.09 -34.07 -42.97
CA ILE A 126 1.41 -33.49 -42.68
C ILE A 126 2.00 -34.08 -41.39
N LEU A 127 1.18 -34.25 -40.35
CA LEU A 127 1.60 -34.80 -39.05
C LEU A 127 1.98 -36.29 -39.14
N SER A 128 1.31 -37.06 -40.00
CA SER A 128 1.61 -38.49 -40.26
C SER A 128 3.03 -38.75 -40.77
N LYS A 129 3.72 -37.74 -41.33
CA LYS A 129 5.06 -37.88 -41.90
C LYS A 129 6.21 -37.62 -40.91
N SER A 130 5.89 -37.40 -39.62
CA SER A 130 6.79 -37.29 -38.46
C SER A 130 7.96 -36.29 -38.55
N ALA A 131 7.96 -35.40 -39.54
CA ALA A 131 9.03 -34.44 -39.80
C ALA A 131 8.58 -32.98 -39.71
N ALA A 132 7.32 -32.70 -39.35
CA ALA A 132 6.84 -31.33 -39.24
C ALA A 132 7.26 -30.67 -37.90
N SER A 133 7.63 -29.39 -37.93
CA SER A 133 7.97 -28.64 -36.73
C SER A 133 6.71 -28.21 -35.96
N LEU A 134 6.39 -28.98 -34.91
CA LEU A 134 5.19 -28.79 -34.08
C LEU A 134 5.24 -27.57 -33.15
N ASN A 135 6.44 -27.21 -32.70
CA ASN A 135 6.66 -26.24 -31.62
C ASN A 135 7.40 -24.98 -32.10
N GLU A 136 7.68 -24.84 -33.39
CA GLU A 136 8.36 -23.66 -33.92
C GLU A 136 7.38 -22.50 -34.12
N PRO A 137 7.61 -21.33 -33.51
CA PRO A 137 6.75 -20.17 -33.70
C PRO A 137 7.00 -19.51 -35.05
N ASP A 138 5.95 -18.92 -35.61
CA ASP A 138 6.06 -18.18 -36.87
C ASP A 138 6.89 -16.88 -36.75
N GLY A 139 7.18 -16.25 -37.88
CA GLY A 139 7.85 -14.95 -37.95
C GLY A 139 6.92 -13.74 -37.86
N LEU A 140 5.64 -13.90 -38.18
CA LEU A 140 4.68 -12.81 -38.38
C LEU A 140 4.04 -12.32 -37.07
N PHE A 141 3.56 -13.25 -36.26
CA PHE A 141 2.91 -13.03 -34.96
C PHE A 141 3.64 -13.73 -33.80
N GLY A 142 4.57 -14.64 -34.12
CA GLY A 142 5.33 -15.39 -33.13
C GLY A 142 4.55 -16.52 -32.48
N TYR A 143 3.48 -17.03 -33.11
CA TYR A 143 2.65 -18.11 -32.57
C TYR A 143 3.07 -19.48 -33.08
N THR A 144 2.94 -20.50 -32.22
CA THR A 144 3.12 -21.90 -32.60
C THR A 144 1.88 -22.43 -33.35
N PRO A 145 1.99 -23.55 -34.08
CA PRO A 145 0.82 -24.21 -34.68
C PRO A 145 -0.32 -24.45 -33.67
N LEU A 146 0.00 -24.84 -32.43
CA LEU A 146 -0.98 -25.08 -31.38
C LEU A 146 -1.67 -23.78 -30.91
N MET A 147 -0.91 -22.69 -30.80
CA MET A 147 -1.47 -21.36 -30.48
C MET A 147 -2.47 -20.88 -31.55
N TRP A 148 -2.18 -21.13 -32.83
CA TRP A 148 -3.11 -20.80 -33.92
C TRP A 148 -4.40 -21.62 -33.84
N ALA A 149 -4.30 -22.92 -33.53
CA ALA A 149 -5.47 -23.77 -33.38
C ALA A 149 -6.38 -23.31 -32.22
N VAL A 150 -5.79 -22.90 -31.10
CA VAL A 150 -6.52 -22.33 -29.94
C VAL A 150 -7.11 -20.95 -30.25
N TYR A 151 -6.38 -20.07 -30.95
CA TYR A 151 -6.87 -18.74 -31.32
C TYR A 151 -8.12 -18.80 -32.22
N PHE A 152 -8.17 -19.78 -33.14
CA PHE A 152 -9.31 -20.02 -34.03
C PHE A 152 -10.38 -20.96 -33.44
N ASP A 153 -10.24 -21.40 -32.18
CA ASP A 153 -11.18 -22.28 -31.49
C ASP A 153 -11.46 -23.60 -32.24
N ASN A 154 -10.42 -24.16 -32.88
CA ASN A 154 -10.54 -25.43 -33.62
C ASN A 154 -10.09 -26.63 -32.78
N LYS A 155 -11.05 -27.23 -32.07
CA LYS A 155 -10.87 -28.37 -31.16
C LYS A 155 -10.24 -29.60 -31.83
N ASN A 156 -10.66 -29.94 -33.04
CA ASN A 156 -10.19 -31.14 -33.74
C ASN A 156 -8.69 -31.04 -34.06
N ILE A 157 -8.25 -29.87 -34.52
CA ILE A 157 -6.83 -29.61 -34.80
C ILE A 157 -6.00 -29.60 -33.51
N VAL A 158 -6.54 -29.06 -32.40
CA VAL A 158 -5.87 -29.10 -31.09
C VAL A 158 -5.65 -30.55 -30.64
N VAL A 159 -6.66 -31.40 -30.74
CA VAL A 159 -6.54 -32.83 -30.39
C VAL A 159 -5.46 -33.51 -31.25
N GLU A 160 -5.46 -33.26 -32.56
CA GLU A 160 -4.51 -33.88 -33.48
C GLU A 160 -3.05 -33.45 -33.19
N LEU A 161 -2.83 -32.16 -32.93
CA LEU A 161 -1.51 -31.64 -32.55
C LEU A 161 -1.02 -32.23 -31.22
N LEU A 162 -1.91 -32.35 -30.21
CA LEU A 162 -1.57 -32.94 -28.91
C LEU A 162 -1.25 -34.44 -29.03
N ASN A 163 -2.01 -35.20 -29.83
CA ASN A 163 -1.75 -36.62 -30.10
C ASN A 163 -0.36 -36.84 -30.72
N HIS A 164 0.08 -35.90 -31.55
CA HIS A 164 1.40 -35.92 -32.19
C HIS A 164 2.54 -35.32 -31.34
N GLY A 165 2.26 -34.92 -30.08
CA GLY A 165 3.28 -34.48 -29.12
C GLY A 165 3.60 -32.98 -29.15
N ALA A 166 2.67 -32.14 -29.61
CA ALA A 166 2.79 -30.69 -29.46
C ALA A 166 2.81 -30.31 -27.97
N LYS A 167 3.70 -29.38 -27.61
CA LYS A 167 3.88 -28.94 -26.23
C LYS A 167 3.04 -27.70 -25.92
N LEU A 168 2.41 -27.71 -24.74
CA LEU A 168 1.57 -26.61 -24.25
C LEU A 168 2.37 -25.49 -23.57
N ASP A 169 3.58 -25.79 -23.08
CA ASP A 169 4.47 -24.89 -22.33
C ASP A 169 5.38 -24.01 -23.20
N VAL A 170 5.31 -24.15 -24.53
CA VAL A 170 6.19 -23.43 -25.44
C VAL A 170 5.70 -22.00 -25.61
N ALA A 171 6.47 -21.04 -25.11
CA ALA A 171 6.22 -19.62 -25.33
C ALA A 171 6.56 -19.22 -26.79
N GLY A 172 5.66 -18.44 -27.40
CA GLY A 172 5.86 -17.85 -28.70
C GLY A 172 6.95 -16.77 -28.69
N LYS A 173 7.31 -16.22 -29.86
CA LYS A 173 8.28 -15.09 -29.92
C LYS A 173 7.77 -13.82 -29.24
N ASN A 174 6.46 -13.73 -29.01
CA ASN A 174 5.80 -12.64 -28.28
C ASN A 174 5.71 -12.88 -26.76
N GLY A 175 6.26 -13.99 -26.25
CA GLY A 175 6.24 -14.34 -24.83
C GLY A 175 4.93 -14.92 -24.31
N LEU A 176 3.91 -15.08 -25.16
CA LEU A 176 2.63 -15.70 -24.80
C LEU A 176 2.72 -17.22 -24.92
N THR A 177 2.02 -17.93 -24.03
CA THR A 177 1.84 -19.38 -24.06
C THR A 177 0.45 -19.73 -24.63
N VAL A 178 0.21 -21.03 -24.85
CA VAL A 178 -1.11 -21.50 -25.30
C VAL A 178 -2.20 -21.14 -24.27
N PHE A 179 -1.86 -21.16 -22.98
CA PHE A 179 -2.76 -20.83 -21.88
C PHE A 179 -3.25 -19.38 -21.93
N ASP A 180 -2.37 -18.43 -22.28
CA ASP A 180 -2.71 -17.00 -22.38
C ASP A 180 -3.68 -16.70 -23.53
N LEU A 181 -3.80 -17.60 -24.50
CA LEU A 181 -4.68 -17.46 -25.67
C LEU A 181 -6.07 -18.08 -25.48
N VAL A 182 -6.26 -18.90 -24.45
CA VAL A 182 -7.55 -19.53 -24.15
C VAL A 182 -8.50 -18.45 -23.62
N LYS A 183 -9.54 -18.12 -24.39
CA LYS A 183 -10.54 -17.13 -23.98
C LYS A 183 -11.40 -17.71 -22.84
N PRO A 184 -11.55 -17.02 -21.69
CA PRO A 184 -12.40 -17.48 -20.60
C PRO A 184 -13.86 -17.60 -21.07
N ALA A 185 -14.56 -18.65 -20.63
CA ALA A 185 -15.92 -19.01 -21.05
C ALA A 185 -16.09 -19.32 -22.56
N SER A 186 -15.01 -19.73 -23.25
CA SER A 186 -15.08 -20.28 -24.59
C SER A 186 -15.18 -21.80 -24.59
N ASP A 187 -15.68 -22.33 -25.70
CA ASP A 187 -15.75 -23.75 -26.01
C ASP A 187 -14.38 -24.46 -25.85
N MET A 188 -13.26 -23.75 -26.09
CA MET A 188 -11.89 -24.22 -25.88
C MET A 188 -11.50 -24.26 -24.40
N HIS A 189 -11.95 -23.29 -23.60
CA HIS A 189 -11.68 -23.25 -22.16
C HIS A 189 -12.29 -24.48 -21.46
N ASP A 190 -13.55 -24.78 -21.76
CA ASP A 190 -14.24 -25.97 -21.24
C ASP A 190 -13.51 -27.25 -21.64
N PHE A 191 -12.95 -27.30 -22.85
CA PHE A 191 -12.16 -28.45 -23.31
C PHE A 191 -10.85 -28.61 -22.53
N PHE A 192 -10.10 -27.52 -22.29
CA PHE A 192 -8.85 -27.55 -21.52
C PHE A 192 -9.10 -27.93 -20.05
N GLU A 193 -10.20 -27.45 -19.48
CA GLU A 193 -10.61 -27.76 -18.11
C GLU A 193 -11.03 -29.23 -17.97
N GLN A 194 -11.89 -29.74 -18.87
CA GLN A 194 -12.33 -31.14 -18.87
C GLN A 194 -11.18 -32.14 -19.03
N HIS A 195 -10.13 -31.77 -19.77
CA HIS A 195 -8.97 -32.63 -20.02
C HIS A 195 -7.79 -32.34 -19.07
N GLY A 196 -7.96 -31.46 -18.08
CA GLY A 196 -6.94 -31.16 -17.06
C GLY A 196 -5.65 -30.57 -17.63
N LEU A 197 -5.73 -29.87 -18.77
CA LEU A 197 -4.56 -29.40 -19.52
C LEU A 197 -3.87 -28.19 -18.87
N PHE A 198 -4.49 -27.53 -17.89
CA PHE A 198 -3.93 -26.41 -17.14
C PHE A 198 -2.86 -26.82 -16.11
N GLU A 199 -2.76 -28.11 -15.74
CA GLU A 199 -1.87 -28.58 -14.66
C GLU A 199 -1.07 -29.84 -15.02
N GLN A 200 -0.01 -29.70 -15.82
CA GLN A 200 1.05 -30.72 -15.88
C GLN A 200 2.44 -30.08 -15.86
N ASP A 201 2.92 -29.71 -14.66
CA ASP A 201 4.22 -30.14 -14.13
C ASP A 201 4.37 -29.75 -12.64
N LYS A 202 3.79 -30.57 -11.74
CA LYS A 202 4.17 -30.64 -10.32
C LYS A 202 4.80 -32.01 -10.07
N THR A 203 6.01 -32.25 -10.57
CA THR A 203 6.84 -33.35 -10.08
C THR A 203 7.55 -32.92 -8.79
N VAL A 204 6.83 -33.12 -7.68
CA VAL A 204 7.30 -33.52 -6.34
C VAL A 204 8.73 -33.11 -5.95
N ASP A 205 8.85 -31.95 -5.28
CA ASP A 205 9.73 -31.79 -4.12
C ASP A 205 8.83 -31.64 -2.90
N VAL A 206 8.95 -32.57 -1.94
CA VAL A 206 8.11 -32.62 -0.74
C VAL A 206 8.71 -31.65 0.29
N GLY A 207 8.40 -30.37 0.10
CA GLY A 207 8.47 -29.34 1.14
C GLY A 207 7.10 -28.71 1.25
N MET A 208 6.36 -29.01 2.33
CA MET A 208 5.05 -28.40 2.60
C MET A 208 5.19 -26.89 2.83
N ASP A 209 5.01 -26.09 1.78
CA ASP A 209 4.65 -24.69 1.88
C ASP A 209 3.12 -24.58 1.91
N PHE A 210 2.57 -24.63 3.12
CA PHE A 210 1.12 -24.50 3.36
C PHE A 210 0.65 -23.03 3.40
N TYR A 211 1.55 -22.06 3.20
CA TYR A 211 1.25 -20.64 3.17
C TYR A 211 2.26 -19.89 2.29
N LYS A 212 2.05 -19.89 0.97
CA LYS A 212 2.47 -18.79 0.09
C LYS A 212 1.85 -18.92 -1.31
N ASP A 213 1.10 -17.89 -1.66
CA ASP A 213 0.79 -17.36 -2.99
C ASP A 213 0.19 -18.31 -4.04
N ASP A 214 -1.13 -18.44 -4.01
CA ASP A 214 -1.95 -18.49 -5.24
C ASP A 214 -2.92 -17.31 -5.20
N ALA A 215 -2.40 -16.14 -5.58
CA ALA A 215 -3.19 -15.03 -6.06
C ALA A 215 -2.89 -14.91 -7.56
N HIS A 216 -3.69 -15.60 -8.39
CA HIS A 216 -4.38 -14.96 -9.52
C HIS A 216 -5.28 -15.94 -10.32
N VAL A 217 -6.54 -15.50 -10.44
CA VAL A 217 -7.52 -15.77 -11.50
C VAL A 217 -8.30 -17.09 -11.46
N MET A 218 -9.43 -17.04 -10.75
CA MET A 218 -10.73 -17.54 -11.22
C MET A 218 -11.83 -16.67 -10.59
N GLY A 219 -12.58 -15.94 -11.43
CA GLY A 219 -13.87 -15.31 -11.12
C GLY A 219 -13.98 -14.49 -9.84
N GLU A 220 -13.71 -13.18 -9.92
CA GLU A 220 -14.00 -12.21 -8.85
C GLU A 220 -15.50 -12.18 -8.51
N SER A 221 -15.90 -13.00 -7.54
CA SER A 221 -17.06 -12.73 -6.70
C SER A 221 -16.56 -11.85 -5.54
N LYS A 222 -16.93 -10.58 -5.53
CA LYS A 222 -16.51 -9.58 -4.52
C LYS A 222 -16.80 -9.98 -3.07
N GLY A 223 -17.68 -10.95 -2.85
CA GLY A 223 -17.92 -11.51 -1.52
C GLY A 223 -16.77 -12.37 -0.97
N ASP A 224 -15.92 -12.93 -1.83
CA ASP A 224 -14.83 -13.83 -1.39
C ASP A 224 -13.61 -13.04 -0.87
N GLU A 225 -13.34 -11.84 -1.42
CA GLU A 225 -12.32 -10.93 -0.88
C GLU A 225 -12.68 -10.45 0.53
N GLU A 226 -13.93 -10.03 0.75
CA GLU A 226 -14.39 -9.54 2.05
C GLU A 226 -14.40 -10.65 3.12
N LEU A 227 -14.71 -11.89 2.74
CA LEU A 227 -14.57 -13.06 3.62
C LEU A 227 -13.11 -13.36 3.95
N LEU A 228 -12.22 -13.32 2.96
CA LEU A 228 -10.78 -13.52 3.16
C LEU A 228 -10.17 -12.43 4.05
N ASP A 229 -10.64 -11.20 3.91
CA ASP A 229 -10.24 -10.06 4.73
C ASP A 229 -10.66 -10.23 6.17
N ASN A 230 -11.93 -10.61 6.39
CA ASN A 230 -12.44 -10.93 7.72
C ASN A 230 -11.71 -12.13 8.34
N ILE A 231 -11.35 -13.15 7.56
CA ILE A 231 -10.56 -14.29 8.03
C ILE A 231 -9.14 -13.84 8.42
N ARG A 232 -8.49 -12.98 7.62
CA ARG A 232 -7.15 -12.45 7.91
C ARG A 232 -7.16 -11.58 9.17
N LEU A 233 -8.15 -10.71 9.32
CA LEU A 233 -8.35 -9.87 10.50
C LEU A 233 -8.62 -10.71 11.76
N ARG A 234 -9.50 -11.71 11.68
CA ARG A 234 -9.76 -12.64 12.79
C ARG A 234 -8.55 -13.50 13.15
N THR A 235 -7.81 -13.99 12.16
CA THR A 235 -6.57 -14.75 12.38
C THR A 235 -5.52 -13.90 13.11
N ALA A 236 -5.56 -12.59 12.93
CA ALA A 236 -4.71 -11.63 13.62
C ALA A 236 -5.22 -11.16 15.00
N GLY A 237 -6.39 -11.63 15.45
CA GLY A 237 -7.02 -11.17 16.69
C GLY A 237 -7.61 -9.75 16.59
N LEU A 238 -7.94 -9.30 15.37
CA LEU A 238 -8.66 -8.07 15.09
C LEU A 238 -10.11 -8.44 14.76
N ASP A 239 -10.94 -8.64 15.79
CA ASP A 239 -12.35 -8.96 15.57
C ASP A 239 -13.13 -7.68 15.27
N ILE A 240 -13.68 -7.57 14.07
CA ILE A 240 -14.70 -6.56 13.76
C ILE A 240 -16.00 -7.12 14.36
N GLY A 241 -16.49 -6.49 15.42
CA GLY A 241 -17.70 -6.92 16.12
C GLY A 241 -18.95 -6.82 15.25
N ASN A 242 -19.22 -7.85 14.45
CA ASN A 242 -20.47 -8.05 13.74
C ASN A 242 -21.08 -9.38 14.20
N GLU A 243 -21.86 -9.32 15.28
CA GLU A 243 -22.70 -10.42 15.77
C GLU A 243 -24.05 -10.52 15.03
N ASP A 244 -24.26 -9.82 13.92
CA ASP A 244 -25.51 -9.97 13.17
C ASP A 244 -25.27 -10.09 11.66
N GLY A 245 -25.77 -11.20 11.10
CA GLY A 245 -25.69 -11.55 9.68
C GLY A 245 -26.67 -10.72 8.85
N GLY A 246 -26.40 -9.43 8.72
CA GLY A 246 -27.06 -8.57 7.75
C GLY A 246 -26.49 -8.82 6.36
N LEU A 247 -27.34 -9.21 5.41
CA LEU A 247 -27.05 -9.17 3.98
C LEU A 247 -26.52 -7.77 3.61
N TYR A 248 -25.22 -7.64 3.34
CA TYR A 248 -24.66 -6.41 2.81
C TYR A 248 -25.02 -6.30 1.32
N GLN A 249 -25.72 -5.23 0.97
CA GLN A 249 -26.26 -4.99 -0.35
C GLN A 249 -25.16 -4.43 -1.26
N ASP A 250 -24.98 -5.09 -2.42
CA ASP A 250 -24.07 -4.73 -3.52
C ASP A 250 -23.98 -3.21 -3.75
N SER A 251 -22.94 -2.58 -3.19
CA SER A 251 -22.70 -1.14 -3.39
C SER A 251 -21.84 -0.85 -4.63
N ASN A 252 -21.24 -1.89 -5.24
CA ASN A 252 -20.35 -1.74 -6.40
C ASN A 252 -21.01 -2.04 -7.75
N ALA A 253 -22.27 -2.49 -7.78
CA ALA A 253 -23.03 -2.59 -9.04
C ALA A 253 -23.56 -1.22 -9.52
N PHE A 254 -23.53 -0.19 -8.66
CA PHE A 254 -24.16 1.10 -8.96
C PHE A 254 -23.19 2.19 -9.48
N VAL A 255 -21.86 1.98 -9.38
CA VAL A 255 -20.87 2.95 -9.89
C VAL A 255 -20.93 3.08 -11.42
N GLN A 256 -21.50 2.10 -12.13
CA GLN A 256 -21.69 2.18 -13.59
C GLN A 256 -22.86 3.06 -14.04
N SER A 257 -23.71 3.58 -13.15
CA SER A 257 -24.97 4.25 -13.56
C SER A 257 -25.08 5.74 -13.23
N SER A 258 -24.15 6.35 -12.49
CA SER A 258 -24.34 7.74 -11.99
C SER A 258 -23.20 8.73 -12.25
N THR A 259 -22.10 8.34 -12.89
CA THR A 259 -21.13 9.34 -13.41
C THR A 259 -21.50 9.71 -14.84
N LEU A 260 -22.02 10.94 -15.00
CA LEU A 260 -22.15 11.57 -16.31
C LEU A 260 -20.81 11.44 -17.06
N LEU A 261 -20.91 10.99 -18.31
CA LEU A 261 -19.84 10.90 -19.29
C LEU A 261 -18.89 12.12 -19.23
N GLY A 262 -17.68 11.97 -18.69
CA GLY A 262 -16.50 12.72 -19.16
C GLY A 262 -15.89 13.85 -18.31
N ASP A 263 -16.43 14.24 -17.15
CA ASP A 263 -15.87 15.40 -16.41
C ASP A 263 -14.77 15.01 -15.38
N GLU A 264 -13.56 15.52 -15.58
CA GLU A 264 -12.42 15.43 -14.62
C GLU A 264 -12.64 16.39 -13.42
N PHE A 265 -12.21 16.01 -12.21
CA PHE A 265 -12.33 16.90 -11.05
C PHE A 265 -11.36 18.08 -11.19
N ASN A 266 -11.88 19.31 -11.13
CA ASN A 266 -11.07 20.50 -11.32
C ASN A 266 -10.80 21.17 -9.97
N PHE A 267 -9.56 21.11 -9.50
CA PHE A 267 -9.14 21.70 -8.23
C PHE A 267 -9.09 23.24 -8.31
N ASN A 268 -8.68 23.78 -9.46
CA ASN A 268 -8.49 25.22 -9.68
C ASN A 268 -9.78 26.00 -9.94
N LYS A 269 -10.81 25.33 -10.48
CA LYS A 269 -12.08 25.95 -10.84
C LYS A 269 -13.25 25.28 -10.15
N LEU A 270 -14.12 26.10 -9.57
CA LEU A 270 -15.33 25.63 -8.92
C LEU A 270 -16.42 25.28 -9.95
N LEU A 271 -16.89 24.03 -9.94
CA LEU A 271 -17.95 23.52 -10.82
C LEU A 271 -19.19 23.11 -10.00
N LYS A 272 -20.37 23.15 -10.64
CA LYS A 272 -21.70 23.04 -10.00
C LYS A 272 -21.97 21.73 -9.23
N ASN A 273 -21.13 20.69 -9.42
CA ASN A 273 -21.25 19.37 -8.79
C ASN A 273 -19.97 18.97 -8.02
N GLN A 274 -19.15 19.95 -7.59
CA GLN A 274 -17.86 19.71 -6.94
C GLN A 274 -17.70 20.47 -5.61
N TYR A 275 -18.82 20.88 -5.02
CA TYR A 275 -18.90 21.53 -3.71
C TYR A 275 -20.26 21.25 -3.07
N ILE A 276 -20.32 21.29 -1.74
CA ILE A 276 -21.54 21.09 -0.96
C ILE A 276 -21.93 22.40 -0.30
N ILE A 277 -23.20 22.79 -0.44
CA ILE A 277 -23.76 23.98 0.19
C ILE A 277 -24.12 23.64 1.63
N PHE A 278 -23.61 24.43 2.58
CA PHE A 278 -23.97 24.29 3.99
C PHE A 278 -23.83 25.62 4.75
N SER A 279 -24.42 25.70 5.93
CA SER A 279 -24.34 26.84 6.84
C SER A 279 -23.82 26.44 8.23
N ASP A 280 -23.50 27.43 9.05
CA ASP A 280 -22.85 27.24 10.36
C ASP A 280 -23.66 26.32 11.30
N TYR A 281 -24.99 26.36 11.20
CA TYR A 281 -25.90 25.50 11.98
C TYR A 281 -25.96 24.05 11.48
N ASP A 282 -25.49 23.77 10.27
CA ASP A 282 -25.45 22.42 9.69
C ASP A 282 -24.28 21.60 10.21
N ILE A 283 -23.20 22.29 10.62
CA ILE A 283 -21.90 21.69 10.98
C ILE A 283 -22.03 20.46 11.90
N PRO A 284 -22.77 20.49 13.03
CA PRO A 284 -22.84 19.34 13.92
C PRO A 284 -23.42 18.10 13.23
N SER A 285 -24.49 18.26 12.45
CA SER A 285 -25.18 17.15 11.78
C SER A 285 -24.41 16.63 10.58
N ILE A 286 -23.73 17.51 9.84
CA ILE A 286 -22.79 17.09 8.78
C ILE A 286 -21.65 16.27 9.39
N LEU A 287 -21.11 16.72 10.53
CA LEU A 287 -20.09 15.97 11.25
C LEU A 287 -20.65 14.65 11.81
N ASP A 288 -21.92 14.55 12.21
CA ASP A 288 -22.53 13.28 12.63
C ASP A 288 -22.66 12.31 11.44
N LEU A 289 -23.08 12.82 10.29
CA LEU A 289 -23.14 12.05 9.05
C LEU A 289 -21.76 11.52 8.65
N ILE A 290 -20.73 12.37 8.61
CA ILE A 290 -19.35 11.99 8.30
C ILE A 290 -18.88 10.85 9.20
N PHE A 291 -19.23 10.89 10.49
CA PHE A 291 -18.89 9.82 11.42
C PHE A 291 -19.71 8.57 11.17
N SER A 292 -21.00 8.67 10.82
CA SER A 292 -21.82 7.50 10.47
C SER A 292 -21.34 6.75 9.22
N LEU A 293 -20.64 7.43 8.31
CA LEU A 293 -20.06 6.80 7.10
C LEU A 293 -19.04 5.72 7.45
N ASN A 294 -18.38 5.78 8.60
CA ASN A 294 -17.43 4.75 9.01
C ASN A 294 -18.07 3.39 9.31
N ILE A 295 -19.38 3.35 9.58
CA ILE A 295 -20.17 2.12 9.84
C ILE A 295 -20.79 1.61 8.53
N GLN A 296 -21.12 2.52 7.62
CA GLN A 296 -21.75 2.19 6.34
C GLN A 296 -20.73 1.79 5.27
N HIS A 297 -19.53 2.38 5.31
CA HIS A 297 -18.50 2.24 4.28
C HIS A 297 -17.10 2.09 4.89
N ASN A 298 -16.86 0.98 5.60
CA ASN A 298 -15.61 0.73 6.34
C ASN A 298 -14.34 0.77 5.46
N HIS A 299 -14.45 0.48 4.16
CA HIS A 299 -13.30 0.42 3.25
C HIS A 299 -13.09 1.67 2.38
N LYS A 300 -14.05 2.62 2.35
CA LYS A 300 -13.99 3.82 1.48
C LYS A 300 -13.75 5.09 2.29
N THR A 301 -12.48 5.29 2.66
CA THR A 301 -12.02 6.47 3.41
C THR A 301 -12.01 7.77 2.59
N THR A 302 -12.16 7.68 1.28
CA THR A 302 -12.23 8.85 0.39
C THR A 302 -13.53 9.62 0.57
N TYR A 303 -14.66 8.99 0.93
CA TYR A 303 -15.95 9.68 1.07
C TYR A 303 -15.97 10.70 2.21
N PRO A 304 -15.62 10.35 3.48
CA PRO A 304 -15.57 11.35 4.55
C PRO A 304 -14.61 12.51 4.23
N ALA A 305 -13.45 12.21 3.64
CA ALA A 305 -12.47 13.23 3.23
C ALA A 305 -13.03 14.15 2.13
N ALA A 306 -13.73 13.59 1.16
CA ALA A 306 -14.36 14.32 0.06
C ALA A 306 -15.51 15.20 0.55
N VAL A 307 -16.35 14.74 1.50
CA VAL A 307 -17.38 15.57 2.14
C VAL A 307 -16.75 16.78 2.83
N ILE A 308 -15.73 16.56 3.67
CA ILE A 308 -15.03 17.64 4.36
C ILE A 308 -14.45 18.63 3.35
N TYR A 309 -13.75 18.14 2.33
CA TYR A 309 -13.12 18.98 1.32
C TYR A 309 -14.14 19.79 0.50
N GLN A 310 -15.22 19.17 0.02
CA GLN A 310 -16.25 19.86 -0.77
C GLN A 310 -17.00 20.93 0.04
N CYS A 311 -17.21 20.72 1.35
CA CYS A 311 -17.71 21.77 2.24
C CYS A 311 -16.69 22.92 2.36
N VAL A 312 -15.41 22.63 2.58
CA VAL A 312 -14.35 23.65 2.65
C VAL A 312 -14.28 24.47 1.36
N ARG A 313 -14.36 23.84 0.18
CA ARG A 313 -14.37 24.54 -1.12
C ARG A 313 -15.52 25.53 -1.24
N TYR A 314 -16.71 25.19 -0.74
CA TYR A 314 -17.85 26.09 -0.74
C TYR A 314 -17.63 27.29 0.20
N ALA A 315 -17.15 27.03 1.42
CA ALA A 315 -16.91 28.08 2.41
C ALA A 315 -15.81 29.07 1.97
N ASP A 316 -14.73 28.57 1.37
CA ASP A 316 -13.61 29.37 0.86
C ASP A 316 -13.99 30.12 -0.43
N HIS A 317 -14.36 29.41 -1.52
CA HIS A 317 -14.51 30.05 -2.83
C HIS A 317 -15.88 30.72 -3.09
N MET A 318 -16.98 30.22 -2.52
CA MET A 318 -18.31 30.82 -2.74
C MET A 318 -18.70 31.83 -1.66
N LYS A 319 -18.54 31.45 -0.39
CA LYS A 319 -18.89 32.32 0.75
C LYS A 319 -17.77 33.30 1.11
N ASN A 320 -16.50 33.00 0.79
CA ASN A 320 -15.32 33.78 1.16
C ASN A 320 -15.30 34.10 2.68
N ASN A 321 -15.61 33.08 3.49
CA ASN A 321 -15.70 33.20 4.94
C ASN A 321 -14.61 32.36 5.62
N ASP A 322 -13.48 32.99 5.89
CA ASP A 322 -12.31 32.38 6.53
C ASP A 322 -12.63 31.76 7.89
N VAL A 323 -13.49 32.41 8.67
CA VAL A 323 -13.86 31.95 10.01
C VAL A 323 -14.66 30.65 9.94
N LEU A 324 -15.51 30.51 8.93
CA LEU A 324 -16.29 29.28 8.72
C LEU A 324 -15.37 28.11 8.35
N VAL A 325 -14.37 28.34 7.49
CA VAL A 325 -13.38 27.32 7.10
C VAL A 325 -12.58 26.86 8.32
N GLU A 326 -11.98 27.80 9.07
CA GLU A 326 -11.20 27.47 10.27
C GLU A 326 -12.05 26.74 11.31
N ASN A 327 -13.26 27.23 11.61
CA ASN A 327 -14.14 26.61 12.60
C ASN A 327 -14.59 25.21 12.19
N PHE A 328 -14.99 25.02 10.93
CA PHE A 328 -15.43 23.72 10.43
C PHE A 328 -14.32 22.68 10.51
N LEU A 329 -13.11 23.01 10.04
CA LEU A 329 -11.96 22.10 10.08
C LEU A 329 -11.50 21.83 11.52
N ASN A 330 -11.47 22.85 12.39
CA ASN A 330 -11.12 22.66 13.79
C ASN A 330 -12.11 21.74 14.52
N LEU A 331 -13.41 21.89 14.27
CA LEU A 331 -14.44 21.01 14.81
C LEU A 331 -14.32 19.60 14.24
N ALA A 332 -14.05 19.45 12.93
CA ALA A 332 -13.82 18.15 12.30
C ALA A 332 -12.61 17.43 12.93
N PHE A 333 -11.44 18.08 13.01
CA PHE A 333 -10.25 17.50 13.64
C PHE A 333 -10.44 17.20 15.12
N THR A 334 -11.14 18.06 15.86
CA THR A 334 -11.46 17.83 17.27
C THR A 334 -12.40 16.63 17.45
N LYS A 335 -13.39 16.48 16.57
CA LYS A 335 -14.27 15.31 16.58
C LYS A 335 -13.52 14.03 16.21
N ILE A 336 -12.60 14.08 15.24
CA ILE A 336 -11.75 12.94 14.85
C ILE A 336 -10.90 12.50 16.04
N ARG A 337 -10.19 13.44 16.69
CA ARG A 337 -9.38 13.14 17.88
C ARG A 337 -10.21 12.60 19.03
N SER A 338 -11.38 13.18 19.31
CA SER A 338 -12.25 12.71 20.41
C SER A 338 -12.97 11.39 20.12
N GLY A 339 -13.28 11.09 18.86
CA GLY A 339 -13.92 9.84 18.44
C GLY A 339 -12.96 8.65 18.35
N THR A 340 -11.66 8.92 18.22
CA THR A 340 -10.58 7.90 18.20
C THR A 340 -9.90 7.74 19.57
N ALA A 341 -9.88 8.81 20.38
CA ALA A 341 -9.40 8.76 21.74
C ALA A 341 -10.32 7.92 22.64
N SER A 342 -9.71 7.14 23.52
CA SER A 342 -10.38 6.39 24.58
C SER A 342 -11.07 7.34 25.58
N LYS A 343 -12.34 7.71 25.34
CA LYS A 343 -13.34 8.36 26.25
C LYS A 343 -12.91 9.45 27.26
N SER A 344 -11.68 9.96 27.29
CA SER A 344 -11.24 10.86 28.36
C SER A 344 -10.15 11.87 28.02
N GLY A 345 -9.75 12.06 26.75
CA GLY A 345 -8.75 13.09 26.37
C GLY A 345 -7.36 12.96 27.03
N VAL A 346 -7.17 11.89 27.80
CA VAL A 346 -5.94 11.37 28.36
C VAL A 346 -5.82 9.98 27.76
N THR A 347 -4.67 9.64 27.19
CA THR A 347 -4.36 8.28 26.73
C THR A 347 -4.79 7.28 27.81
N SER A 348 -5.92 6.60 27.63
CA SER A 348 -6.34 5.57 28.58
C SER A 348 -5.33 4.46 28.45
N VAL A 349 -4.54 4.29 29.49
CA VAL A 349 -3.53 3.22 29.62
C VAL A 349 -4.18 1.82 29.60
N TYR A 350 -5.52 1.73 29.53
CA TYR A 350 -6.28 0.50 29.80
C TYR A 350 -7.37 0.13 28.77
N SER A 351 -7.39 0.73 27.58
CA SER A 351 -8.33 0.29 26.51
C SER A 351 -7.57 -0.32 25.35
N GLU A 352 -7.96 -1.53 24.94
CA GLU A 352 -7.58 -2.09 23.63
C GLU A 352 -8.16 -1.17 22.56
N GLY A 353 -7.36 -0.26 22.02
CA GLY A 353 -7.81 0.64 20.95
C GLY A 353 -8.16 -0.15 19.70
N ASP A 354 -9.14 0.37 18.96
CA ASP A 354 -9.59 -0.19 17.70
C ASP A 354 -8.65 0.22 16.57
N ILE A 355 -7.80 -0.72 16.14
CA ILE A 355 -6.81 -0.53 15.07
C ILE A 355 -7.49 -0.18 13.76
N VAL A 356 -8.64 -0.79 13.46
CA VAL A 356 -9.37 -0.59 12.19
C VAL A 356 -9.91 0.83 12.17
N LEU A 357 -10.63 1.24 13.21
CA LEU A 357 -11.16 2.61 13.32
C LEU A 357 -10.06 3.68 13.31
N GLN A 358 -8.95 3.46 14.03
CA GLN A 358 -7.83 4.41 14.06
C GLN A 358 -7.16 4.54 12.68
N SER A 359 -6.96 3.41 11.98
CA SER A 359 -6.41 3.42 10.62
C SER A 359 -7.34 4.07 9.60
N TYR A 360 -8.66 3.87 9.74
CA TYR A 360 -9.68 4.52 8.92
C TYR A 360 -9.56 6.04 9.00
N TRP A 361 -9.56 6.60 10.21
CA TRP A 361 -9.46 8.06 10.38
C TRP A 361 -8.07 8.60 10.03
N LEU A 362 -7.00 7.84 10.21
CA LEU A 362 -5.66 8.20 9.76
C LEU A 362 -5.63 8.35 8.22
N SER A 363 -6.28 7.44 7.51
CA SER A 363 -6.45 7.50 6.06
C SER A 363 -7.31 8.70 5.62
N VAL A 364 -8.44 8.95 6.28
CA VAL A 364 -9.30 10.12 5.99
C VAL A 364 -8.51 11.43 6.09
N VAL A 365 -7.71 11.60 7.16
CA VAL A 365 -6.88 12.82 7.32
C VAL A 365 -5.76 12.87 6.28
N ASN A 366 -5.18 11.72 5.89
CA ASN A 366 -4.19 11.65 4.82
C ASN A 366 -4.79 12.06 3.45
N PHE A 367 -5.99 11.60 3.10
CA PHE A 367 -6.70 12.02 1.88
C PHE A 367 -7.13 13.49 1.94
N LEU A 368 -7.57 13.97 3.10
CA LEU A 368 -7.88 15.38 3.28
C LEU A 368 -6.64 16.25 3.05
N PHE A 369 -5.47 15.84 3.58
CA PHE A 369 -4.20 16.51 3.29
C PHE A 369 -3.92 16.55 1.79
N PHE A 370 -4.06 15.43 1.09
CA PHE A 370 -3.88 15.37 -0.36
C PHE A 370 -4.80 16.35 -1.12
N TYR A 371 -6.10 16.40 -0.78
CA TYR A 371 -7.04 17.31 -1.44
C TYR A 371 -6.73 18.78 -1.18
N LEU A 372 -6.42 19.14 0.07
CA LEU A 372 -6.07 20.51 0.46
C LEU A 372 -4.72 20.94 -0.13
N SER A 373 -3.75 20.04 -0.26
CA SER A 373 -2.45 20.35 -0.89
C SER A 373 -2.55 20.55 -2.40
N LYS A 374 -3.56 19.97 -3.05
CA LYS A 374 -3.80 20.12 -4.49
C LYS A 374 -4.55 21.42 -4.82
N ASP A 375 -5.18 22.03 -3.83
CA ASP A 375 -5.83 23.34 -3.93
C ASP A 375 -4.79 24.47 -3.81
N ASP A 376 -4.65 25.24 -4.89
CA ASP A 376 -3.55 26.20 -5.02
C ASP A 376 -3.62 27.30 -3.94
N GLY A 377 -2.53 27.41 -3.18
CA GLY A 377 -2.38 28.39 -2.11
C GLY A 377 -3.31 28.21 -0.91
N PHE A 378 -4.00 27.08 -0.74
CA PHE A 378 -4.89 26.86 0.42
C PHE A 378 -4.16 27.04 1.76
N PHE A 379 -3.02 26.37 1.95
CA PHE A 379 -2.24 26.47 3.19
C PHE A 379 -1.56 27.82 3.39
N LYS A 380 -1.40 28.62 2.32
CA LYS A 380 -0.95 30.02 2.41
C LYS A 380 -2.04 30.90 3.02
N ARG A 381 -3.31 30.65 2.68
CA ARG A 381 -4.47 31.33 3.28
C ARG A 381 -4.71 30.88 4.71
N TYR A 382 -4.57 29.57 4.98
CA TYR A 382 -4.92 28.96 6.27
C TYR A 382 -3.74 28.19 6.90
N PRO A 383 -2.68 28.87 7.38
CA PRO A 383 -1.49 28.22 7.92
C PRO A 383 -1.76 27.42 9.21
N LYS A 384 -2.74 27.84 10.02
CA LYS A 384 -3.11 27.13 11.26
C LYS A 384 -3.68 25.75 10.98
N VAL A 385 -4.46 25.61 9.90
CA VAL A 385 -5.05 24.34 9.48
C VAL A 385 -3.98 23.29 9.20
N LEU A 386 -2.83 23.69 8.62
CA LEU A 386 -1.71 22.77 8.41
C LEU A 386 -1.18 22.23 9.75
N GLN A 387 -1.01 23.09 10.76
CA GLN A 387 -0.56 22.69 12.09
C GLN A 387 -1.57 21.76 12.78
N ASP A 388 -2.87 22.05 12.66
CA ASP A 388 -3.93 21.20 13.23
C ASP A 388 -4.01 19.84 12.56
N LEU A 389 -3.76 19.79 11.24
CA LEU A 389 -3.64 18.55 10.49
C LEU A 389 -2.45 17.72 10.95
N ILE A 390 -1.26 18.33 11.09
CA ILE A 390 -0.05 17.68 11.62
C ILE A 390 -0.30 17.10 13.02
N ASN A 391 -0.91 17.89 13.90
CA ASN A 391 -1.22 17.46 15.27
C ASN A 391 -2.20 16.29 15.28
N THR A 392 -3.17 16.28 14.36
CA THR A 392 -4.17 15.22 14.23
C THR A 392 -3.53 13.94 13.67
N LEU A 393 -2.70 14.02 12.63
CA LEU A 393 -1.92 12.90 12.12
C LEU A 393 -1.04 12.29 13.21
N ASN A 394 -0.32 13.14 13.96
CA ASN A 394 0.53 12.68 15.05
C ASN A 394 -0.28 11.94 16.13
N SER A 395 -1.40 12.53 16.57
CA SER A 395 -2.29 11.91 17.58
C SER A 395 -2.77 10.54 17.13
N LEU A 396 -3.26 10.42 15.88
CA LEU A 396 -3.77 9.16 15.34
C LEU A 396 -2.66 8.11 15.20
N MET A 397 -1.46 8.48 14.73
CA MET A 397 -0.32 7.57 14.65
C MET A 397 0.12 7.07 16.04
N ILE A 398 0.13 7.96 17.05
CA ILE A 398 0.46 7.59 18.43
C ILE A 398 -0.57 6.60 18.99
N GLU A 399 -1.86 6.89 18.79
CA GLU A 399 -2.95 6.02 19.25
C GLU A 399 -2.91 4.65 18.57
N LEU A 400 -2.73 4.62 17.24
CA LEU A 400 -2.58 3.39 16.47
C LEU A 400 -1.37 2.57 16.93
N ALA A 401 -0.21 3.21 17.11
CA ALA A 401 0.97 2.56 17.64
C ALA A 401 0.70 2.00 19.05
N ASN A 402 0.06 2.75 19.94
CA ASN A 402 -0.25 2.32 21.30
C ASN A 402 -1.21 1.12 21.35
N SER A 403 -2.24 1.09 20.49
CA SER A 403 -3.15 -0.05 20.35
C SER A 403 -2.42 -1.35 20.00
N ILE A 404 -1.31 -1.25 19.26
CA ILE A 404 -0.48 -2.39 18.84
C ILE A 404 0.51 -2.75 19.93
N LYS A 405 1.15 -1.74 20.55
CA LYS A 405 2.04 -1.94 21.69
C LYS A 405 1.33 -2.74 22.79
N PHE A 406 0.08 -2.40 23.11
CA PHE A 406 -0.72 -3.14 24.11
C PHE A 406 -0.90 -4.62 23.75
N ARG A 407 -1.25 -4.92 22.49
CA ARG A 407 -1.39 -6.30 21.99
C ARG A 407 -0.07 -7.07 21.99
N LEU A 408 1.04 -6.38 21.69
CA LEU A 408 2.37 -6.97 21.64
C LEU A 408 3.00 -7.14 23.04
N ASP A 409 2.69 -6.30 24.02
CA ASP A 409 3.35 -6.27 25.33
C ASP A 409 3.22 -7.60 26.08
N GLY A 410 2.05 -8.23 26.00
CA GLY A 410 1.77 -9.56 26.54
C GLY A 410 2.47 -10.70 25.79
N LEU A 411 2.90 -10.47 24.55
CA LEU A 411 3.57 -11.46 23.70
C LEU A 411 5.11 -11.38 23.80
N VAL A 412 5.70 -10.20 24.04
CA VAL A 412 7.17 -10.01 24.02
C VAL A 412 7.91 -10.95 24.97
N ASP A 413 7.43 -11.13 26.21
CA ASP A 413 8.11 -12.01 27.18
C ASP A 413 8.04 -13.47 26.73
N SER A 414 6.85 -13.95 26.38
CA SER A 414 6.61 -15.36 26.06
C SER A 414 7.16 -15.77 24.69
N CYS A 415 7.09 -14.88 23.68
CA CYS A 415 7.49 -15.16 22.30
C CYS A 415 8.95 -14.80 22.00
N LEU A 416 9.53 -13.74 22.61
CA LEU A 416 10.89 -13.29 22.26
C LEU A 416 11.92 -13.61 23.33
N LEU A 417 11.59 -13.41 24.61
CA LEU A 417 12.58 -13.54 25.69
C LEU A 417 12.66 -14.94 26.29
N ASP A 418 11.51 -15.57 26.56
CA ASP A 418 11.42 -16.89 27.20
C ASP A 418 11.27 -18.04 26.17
N TYR A 419 10.97 -17.74 24.90
CA TYR A 419 10.80 -18.76 23.85
C TYR A 419 12.11 -19.48 23.51
N ALA A 420 12.21 -20.76 23.85
CA ALA A 420 13.38 -21.59 23.59
C ALA A 420 13.24 -22.35 22.27
N SER A 421 13.98 -21.90 21.25
CA SER A 421 14.13 -22.60 19.97
C SER A 421 15.07 -23.80 20.05
N ILE A 422 16.02 -23.81 21.00
CA ILE A 422 17.03 -24.87 21.15
C ILE A 422 16.73 -25.70 22.42
N PRO A 423 16.51 -27.03 22.31
CA PRO A 423 16.14 -27.92 23.43
C PRO A 423 17.12 -27.90 24.61
N ASP A 424 18.42 -27.83 24.32
CA ASP A 424 19.51 -27.90 25.30
C ASP A 424 19.56 -26.71 26.27
N ILE A 425 18.93 -25.58 25.94
CA ILE A 425 19.04 -24.35 26.75
C ILE A 425 18.34 -24.48 28.09
N SER A 426 17.23 -25.22 28.15
CA SER A 426 16.49 -25.46 29.41
C SER A 426 17.32 -26.23 30.45
N THR A 427 18.41 -26.87 30.01
CA THR A 427 19.30 -27.69 30.84
C THR A 427 20.57 -26.95 31.29
N THR A 428 20.76 -25.70 30.87
CA THR A 428 21.97 -24.93 31.20
C THR A 428 22.09 -24.70 32.70
N LEU A 429 23.25 -25.06 33.26
CA LEU A 429 23.57 -24.89 34.67
C LEU A 429 24.35 -23.60 34.87
N TYR A 430 23.95 -22.80 35.86
CA TYR A 430 24.68 -21.61 36.26
C TYR A 430 25.50 -21.87 37.52
N ARG A 431 26.68 -21.26 37.63
CA ARG A 431 27.61 -21.52 38.75
C ARG A 431 27.06 -21.25 40.14
N ASN A 432 26.08 -20.37 40.25
CA ASN A 432 25.47 -19.99 41.53
C ASN A 432 24.14 -20.72 41.79
N ASP A 433 23.68 -21.58 40.88
CA ASP A 433 22.43 -22.32 41.02
C ASP A 433 22.69 -23.66 41.70
N TRP A 434 21.94 -23.96 42.75
CA TRP A 434 22.06 -25.21 43.53
C TRP A 434 21.46 -26.44 42.80
N ASN A 435 21.12 -26.29 41.52
CA ASN A 435 20.51 -27.34 40.69
C ASN A 435 21.44 -28.53 40.39
N PHE A 436 22.73 -28.45 40.74
CA PHE A 436 23.67 -29.57 40.69
C PHE A 436 23.22 -30.81 41.49
N PHE A 437 22.35 -30.63 42.49
CA PHE A 437 21.85 -31.72 43.35
C PHE A 437 20.56 -32.36 42.84
N LYS A 438 19.92 -31.83 41.79
CA LYS A 438 18.80 -32.52 41.14
C LYS A 438 19.37 -33.60 40.23
N LYS A 439 19.01 -34.86 40.49
CA LYS A 439 19.40 -36.02 39.66
C LYS A 439 19.21 -35.65 38.18
N LYS A 440 20.27 -35.83 37.38
CA LYS A 440 20.20 -35.77 35.92
C LYS A 440 19.00 -36.62 35.50
N HIS A 441 17.96 -35.99 34.96
CA HIS A 441 17.11 -36.71 34.03
C HIS A 441 18.05 -37.13 32.90
N HIS A 442 18.11 -38.43 32.61
CA HIS A 442 18.84 -38.92 31.45
C HIS A 442 18.43 -38.04 30.26
N SER A 443 19.40 -37.38 29.59
CA SER A 443 19.12 -36.82 28.27
C SER A 443 18.55 -37.97 27.44
N LYS A 444 17.48 -37.71 26.70
CA LYS A 444 16.96 -38.68 25.74
C LYS A 444 18.15 -39.16 24.89
N SER A 445 18.18 -40.44 24.54
CA SER A 445 19.30 -40.94 23.75
C SER A 445 19.36 -40.15 22.44
N THR A 446 20.54 -39.93 21.87
CA THR A 446 20.70 -39.24 20.58
C THR A 446 19.79 -39.82 19.49
N TYR A 447 19.46 -41.12 19.61
CA TYR A 447 18.49 -41.79 18.76
C TYR A 447 17.04 -41.32 18.99
N ASP A 448 16.61 -41.17 20.24
CA ASP A 448 15.27 -40.68 20.59
C ASP A 448 15.08 -39.20 20.20
N GLU A 449 16.14 -38.38 20.27
CA GLU A 449 16.11 -37.00 19.80
C GLU A 449 16.03 -36.92 18.27
N ILE A 450 16.79 -37.75 17.55
CA ILE A 450 16.68 -37.88 16.09
C ILE A 450 15.30 -38.41 15.70
N PHE A 451 14.75 -39.35 16.47
CA PHE A 451 13.41 -39.90 16.24
C PHE A 451 12.32 -38.86 16.47
N ASP A 452 12.40 -38.06 17.54
CA ASP A 452 11.47 -36.95 17.80
C ASP A 452 11.59 -35.83 16.74
N MET A 453 12.76 -35.63 16.13
CA MET A 453 12.97 -34.69 15.01
C MET A 453 12.38 -35.16 13.67
N LEU A 454 12.13 -36.47 13.50
CA LEU A 454 11.55 -37.05 12.28
C LEU A 454 10.02 -36.86 12.20
N TYR A 455 9.38 -36.44 13.29
CA TYR A 455 7.95 -36.20 13.36
C TYR A 455 7.64 -34.73 13.71
N PRO A 456 6.56 -34.15 13.17
CA PRO A 456 6.16 -32.80 13.54
C PRO A 456 5.90 -32.73 15.06
N PRO A 457 6.30 -31.62 15.72
CA PRO A 457 6.15 -31.46 17.16
C PRO A 457 4.68 -31.58 17.57
N THR A 458 4.43 -31.98 18.81
CA THR A 458 3.06 -32.20 19.29
C THR A 458 2.21 -30.93 19.18
N VAL A 459 0.89 -31.05 18.96
CA VAL A 459 -0.04 -29.90 18.85
C VAL A 459 0.10 -28.93 20.03
N LYS A 460 0.38 -29.43 21.25
CA LYS A 460 0.64 -28.60 22.44
C LYS A 460 1.94 -27.80 22.37
N GLU A 461 2.96 -28.32 21.69
CA GLU A 461 4.21 -27.61 21.44
C GLU A 461 4.09 -26.61 20.29
N GLN A 462 3.32 -26.94 19.25
CA GLN A 462 2.98 -26.01 18.17
C GLN A 462 2.15 -24.81 18.66
N LEU A 463 1.31 -25.00 19.68
CA LEU A 463 0.51 -23.94 20.30
C LEU A 463 1.30 -23.01 21.23
N LYS A 464 2.59 -23.31 21.51
CA LYS A 464 3.42 -22.42 22.34
C LYS A 464 3.55 -21.05 21.68
N PRO A 465 3.48 -19.95 22.45
CA PRO A 465 3.69 -18.62 21.92
C PRO A 465 5.10 -18.52 21.31
N SER A 466 5.16 -18.32 20.00
CA SER A 466 6.40 -18.24 19.22
C SER A 466 6.56 -16.84 18.62
N PRO A 467 7.78 -16.45 18.19
CA PRO A 467 8.01 -15.18 17.50
C PRO A 467 7.07 -14.93 16.31
N ILE A 468 6.53 -15.99 15.71
CA ILE A 468 5.56 -15.94 14.60
C ILE A 468 4.29 -15.16 14.99
N LYS A 469 3.82 -15.27 16.23
CA LYS A 469 2.63 -14.53 16.68
C LYS A 469 2.83 -13.02 16.61
N ILE A 470 4.03 -12.53 16.94
CA ILE A 470 4.36 -11.10 16.82
C ILE A 470 4.39 -10.69 15.36
N VAL A 471 4.99 -11.51 14.50
CA VAL A 471 4.99 -11.29 13.05
C VAL A 471 3.58 -11.26 12.47
N GLN A 472 2.68 -12.14 12.92
CA GLN A 472 1.28 -12.14 12.51
C GLN A 472 0.57 -10.83 12.89
N THR A 473 0.76 -10.34 14.12
CA THR A 473 0.20 -9.05 14.54
C THR A 473 0.76 -7.88 13.72
N LEU A 474 2.06 -7.88 13.41
CA LEU A 474 2.68 -6.87 12.54
C LEU A 474 2.18 -6.95 11.09
N GLY A 475 1.99 -8.17 10.56
CA GLY A 475 1.41 -8.41 9.24
C GLY A 475 -0.03 -7.91 9.15
N ALA A 476 -0.80 -8.09 10.21
CA ALA A 476 -2.17 -7.59 10.28
C ALA A 476 -2.26 -6.06 10.36
N LEU A 477 -1.34 -5.42 11.10
CA LEU A 477 -1.22 -3.96 11.04
C LEU A 477 -0.98 -3.51 9.60
N LEU A 478 0.03 -4.09 8.94
CA LEU A 478 0.39 -3.72 7.57
C LEU A 478 -0.80 -3.90 6.62
N TYR A 479 -1.51 -5.03 6.76
CA TYR A 479 -2.72 -5.32 6.02
C TYR A 479 -3.79 -4.25 6.19
N VAL A 480 -4.08 -3.85 7.44
CA VAL A 480 -5.09 -2.82 7.75
C VAL A 480 -4.69 -1.44 7.22
N LEU A 481 -3.40 -1.11 7.24
CA LEU A 481 -2.90 0.15 6.67
C LEU A 481 -3.07 0.20 5.14
N ASP A 482 -2.85 -0.93 4.48
CA ASP A 482 -3.03 -1.09 3.04
C ASP A 482 -4.51 -1.08 2.64
N LEU A 483 -5.36 -1.76 3.42
CA LEU A 483 -6.81 -1.80 3.20
C LEU A 483 -7.42 -0.39 3.15
N HIS A 484 -6.92 0.52 3.98
CA HIS A 484 -7.35 1.92 4.00
C HIS A 484 -6.53 2.84 3.08
N ASN A 485 -5.65 2.29 2.22
CA ASN A 485 -4.83 3.07 1.29
C ASN A 485 -4.05 4.22 1.94
N ILE A 486 -3.37 3.95 3.07
CA ILE A 486 -2.55 4.97 3.75
C ILE A 486 -1.23 5.17 3.02
N HIS A 487 -0.77 6.43 2.93
CA HIS A 487 0.42 6.78 2.16
C HIS A 487 1.66 6.03 2.69
N PRO A 488 2.53 5.47 1.82
CA PRO A 488 3.68 4.67 2.24
C PRO A 488 4.59 5.33 3.29
N VAL A 489 4.81 6.64 3.21
CA VAL A 489 5.61 7.41 4.19
C VAL A 489 4.95 7.42 5.59
N VAL A 490 3.63 7.54 5.67
CA VAL A 490 2.87 7.51 6.94
C VAL A 490 2.82 6.08 7.50
N THR A 491 2.67 5.10 6.63
CA THR A 491 2.77 3.66 6.96
C THR A 491 4.14 3.33 7.56
N GLN A 492 5.24 3.81 6.94
CA GLN A 492 6.59 3.61 7.47
C GLN A 492 6.81 4.29 8.83
N GLN A 493 6.28 5.49 9.04
CA GLN A 493 6.36 6.18 10.34
C GLN A 493 5.64 5.42 11.46
N THR A 494 4.46 4.89 11.15
CA THR A 494 3.68 4.08 12.10
C THR A 494 4.45 2.80 12.47
N LEU A 495 4.97 2.07 11.47
CA LEU A 495 5.78 0.87 11.71
C LEU A 495 7.07 1.18 12.47
N SER A 496 7.77 2.25 12.10
CA SER A 496 8.97 2.73 12.78
C SER A 496 8.73 2.94 14.28
N SER A 497 7.61 3.58 14.64
CA SER A 497 7.23 3.81 16.04
C SER A 497 6.98 2.51 16.80
N VAL A 498 6.35 1.52 16.16
CA VAL A 498 6.12 0.18 16.75
C VAL A 498 7.46 -0.55 16.95
N PHE A 499 8.35 -0.53 15.96
CA PHE A 499 9.66 -1.20 16.05
C PHE A 499 10.60 -0.55 17.06
N HIS A 500 10.60 0.78 17.16
CA HIS A 500 11.31 1.51 18.22
C HIS A 500 10.87 1.06 19.60
N TRP A 501 9.56 0.92 19.81
CA TRP A 501 9.00 0.40 21.07
C TRP A 501 9.45 -1.04 21.31
N ILE A 502 9.29 -1.95 20.34
CA ILE A 502 9.70 -3.37 20.49
C ILE A 502 11.17 -3.45 20.90
N SER A 503 12.06 -2.75 20.18
CA SER A 503 13.50 -2.75 20.47
C SER A 503 13.79 -2.19 21.86
N SER A 504 13.21 -1.03 22.20
CA SER A 504 13.40 -0.39 23.51
C SER A 504 12.89 -1.24 24.67
N THR A 505 11.75 -1.91 24.50
CA THR A 505 11.17 -2.82 25.49
C THR A 505 12.04 -4.05 25.70
N ILE A 506 12.53 -4.68 24.62
CA ILE A 506 13.47 -5.81 24.72
C ILE A 506 14.75 -5.37 25.44
N PHE A 507 15.36 -4.26 25.01
CA PHE A 507 16.56 -3.70 25.62
C PHE A 507 16.37 -3.48 27.13
N ASN A 508 15.28 -2.82 27.51
CA ASN A 508 14.96 -2.49 28.89
C ASN A 508 14.70 -3.74 29.75
N ARG A 509 13.99 -4.74 29.20
CA ARG A 509 13.72 -6.02 29.89
C ARG A 509 15.01 -6.82 30.08
N VAL A 510 15.87 -6.90 29.07
CA VAL A 510 17.17 -7.59 29.12
C VAL A 510 18.11 -6.96 30.15
N ILE A 511 18.30 -5.63 30.12
CA ILE A 511 19.24 -4.95 31.03
C ILE A 511 18.75 -4.91 32.48
N SER A 512 17.44 -5.02 32.71
CA SER A 512 16.83 -4.96 34.04
C SER A 512 16.81 -6.31 34.74
N GLN A 513 16.57 -7.40 34.00
CA GLN A 513 16.39 -8.73 34.58
C GLN A 513 17.67 -9.58 34.52
N LYS A 514 18.16 -10.02 35.68
CA LYS A 514 19.37 -10.83 35.80
C LYS A 514 19.30 -12.16 35.02
N ARG A 515 18.16 -12.85 35.12
CA ARG A 515 17.35 -13.17 33.94
C ARG A 515 18.07 -13.49 32.62
N TYR A 516 18.15 -12.45 31.82
CA TYR A 516 18.54 -12.55 30.42
C TYR A 516 20.00 -12.20 30.20
N LEU A 517 20.72 -11.82 31.28
CA LEU A 517 22.14 -11.47 31.25
C LEU A 517 23.01 -12.74 31.31
N SER A 518 22.92 -13.57 30.27
CA SER A 518 23.80 -14.72 30.05
C SER A 518 24.09 -14.88 28.56
N ARG A 519 25.17 -15.57 28.21
CA ARG A 519 25.53 -15.83 26.81
C ARG A 519 24.45 -16.61 26.08
N VAL A 520 23.94 -17.69 26.68
CA VAL A 520 22.89 -18.51 26.06
C VAL A 520 21.60 -17.72 25.85
N SER A 521 21.13 -16.97 26.85
CA SER A 521 19.95 -16.10 26.70
C SER A 521 20.16 -15.06 25.59
N ALA A 522 21.36 -14.50 25.48
CA ALA A 522 21.66 -13.51 24.44
C ALA A 522 21.66 -14.12 23.02
N ILE A 523 22.12 -15.36 22.85
CA ILE A 523 22.04 -16.08 21.57
C ILE A 523 20.59 -16.37 21.21
N GLN A 524 19.81 -16.86 22.18
CA GLN A 524 18.40 -17.21 21.99
C GLN A 524 17.55 -15.99 21.61
N ILE A 525 17.67 -14.90 22.35
CA ILE A 525 16.95 -13.65 22.06
C ILE A 525 17.34 -13.13 20.67
N ARG A 526 18.61 -13.21 20.29
CA ARG A 526 19.08 -12.79 18.95
C ARG A 526 18.46 -13.65 17.84
N LEU A 527 18.36 -14.96 18.03
CA LEU A 527 17.71 -15.87 17.09
C LEU A 527 16.21 -15.55 16.98
N ASN A 528 15.54 -15.29 18.10
CA ASN A 528 14.11 -14.92 18.09
C ASN A 528 13.86 -13.57 17.39
N ILE A 529 14.74 -12.58 17.58
CA ILE A 529 14.65 -11.29 16.88
C ILE A 529 14.92 -11.44 15.38
N SER A 530 15.74 -12.40 14.95
CA SER A 530 16.02 -12.60 13.51
C SER A 530 14.74 -12.91 12.69
N VAL A 531 13.72 -13.50 13.32
CA VAL A 531 12.40 -13.70 12.70
C VAL A 531 11.73 -12.36 12.35
N LEU A 532 11.90 -11.33 13.18
CA LEU A 532 11.41 -9.98 12.90
C LEU A 532 12.23 -9.31 11.78
N GLU A 533 13.54 -9.54 11.75
CA GLU A 533 14.36 -9.08 10.63
C GLU A 533 13.95 -9.73 9.31
N ASP A 534 13.75 -11.05 9.27
CA ASP A 534 13.33 -11.80 8.08
C ASP A 534 11.95 -11.36 7.59
N TRP A 535 11.02 -11.10 8.51
CA TRP A 535 9.73 -10.50 8.15
C TRP A 535 9.89 -9.12 7.53
N SER A 536 10.76 -8.26 8.09
CA SER A 536 11.03 -6.93 7.53
C SER A 536 11.72 -6.96 6.17
N ARG A 537 12.56 -7.99 5.90
CA ARG A 537 13.14 -8.25 4.57
C ARG A 537 12.09 -8.71 3.57
N SER A 538 11.13 -9.53 4.01
CA SER A 538 10.03 -10.00 3.17
C SER A 538 9.07 -8.86 2.81
N ASN A 539 8.91 -7.88 3.70
CA ASN A 539 8.04 -6.71 3.52
C ASN A 539 8.86 -5.42 3.27
N ASN A 540 9.94 -5.50 2.50
CA ASN A 540 10.93 -4.44 2.38
C ASN A 540 10.50 -3.27 1.47
N ARG A 541 9.41 -2.59 1.85
CA ARG A 541 8.86 -1.44 1.16
C ARG A 541 9.77 -0.23 1.31
N ALA A 542 9.88 0.58 0.26
CA ALA A 542 10.57 1.86 0.26
C ALA A 542 9.73 2.88 -0.54
N PRO A 543 9.20 3.93 0.10
CA PRO A 543 8.61 5.06 -0.60
C PRO A 543 9.61 5.59 -1.62
N LYS A 544 9.14 5.83 -2.85
CA LYS A 544 9.99 6.46 -3.87
C LYS A 544 10.22 7.90 -3.46
N MET A 545 11.49 8.26 -3.31
CA MET A 545 11.85 9.65 -3.11
C MET A 545 11.53 10.44 -4.39
N PRO A 546 10.86 11.60 -4.28
CA PRO A 546 10.44 12.34 -5.45
C PRO A 546 11.65 13.02 -6.12
N ASP A 547 11.60 13.13 -7.45
CA ASP A 547 12.62 13.83 -8.26
C ASP A 547 12.41 15.34 -8.16
N ILE A 548 12.69 15.90 -6.98
CA ILE A 548 12.55 17.32 -6.64
C ILE A 548 13.92 17.85 -6.26
N ASP A 549 14.17 19.13 -6.58
CA ASP A 549 15.35 19.85 -6.12
C ASP A 549 15.55 19.68 -4.61
N GLU A 550 16.75 19.24 -4.22
CA GLU A 550 17.12 18.99 -2.82
C GLU A 550 16.89 20.22 -1.93
N TYR A 551 17.01 21.41 -2.51
CA TYR A 551 16.70 22.69 -1.86
C TYR A 551 15.23 22.80 -1.42
N LEU A 552 14.30 22.46 -2.32
CA LEU A 552 12.86 22.50 -2.02
C LEU A 552 12.48 21.42 -0.99
N LEU A 553 13.13 20.26 -1.05
CA LEU A 553 12.93 19.19 -0.08
C LEU A 553 13.39 19.59 1.33
N LYS A 554 14.52 20.28 1.46
CA LYS A 554 15.01 20.80 2.76
C LYS A 554 14.04 21.78 3.42
N LEU A 555 13.32 22.56 2.62
CA LEU A 555 12.37 23.56 3.07
C LEU A 555 10.94 23.01 3.28
N PHE A 556 10.62 21.82 2.75
CA PHE A 556 9.31 21.22 2.93
C PHE A 556 9.06 20.82 4.40
N PRO A 557 7.88 21.08 4.99
CA PRO A 557 6.63 21.55 4.38
C PRO A 557 6.41 23.08 4.42
N TYR A 558 7.42 23.88 4.79
CA TYR A 558 7.26 25.34 4.81
C TYR A 558 6.96 25.92 3.43
N THR A 559 7.38 25.26 2.36
CA THR A 559 7.02 25.59 0.97
C THR A 559 5.51 25.63 0.70
N LEU A 560 4.69 25.00 1.55
CA LEU A 560 3.22 25.10 1.48
C LEU A 560 2.69 26.43 2.04
N LEU A 561 3.47 27.13 2.86
CA LEU A 561 3.08 28.35 3.56
C LEU A 561 3.57 29.62 2.86
N ASP A 562 4.76 29.58 2.26
CA ASP A 562 5.37 30.72 1.56
C ASP A 562 6.28 30.23 0.42
N ASP A 563 6.28 30.97 -0.69
CA ASP A 563 7.13 30.72 -1.85
C ASP A 563 8.52 31.36 -1.71
N ASN A 564 8.67 32.37 -0.84
CA ASN A 564 9.90 33.19 -0.71
C ASN A 564 10.77 32.80 0.50
N LEU A 565 10.97 31.50 0.73
CA LEU A 565 11.73 31.01 1.87
C LEU A 565 13.25 31.04 1.60
N SER A 566 14.04 31.39 2.62
CA SER A 566 15.50 31.28 2.61
C SER A 566 15.96 30.32 3.72
N GLU A 567 17.09 29.63 3.52
CA GLU A 567 17.63 28.62 4.47
C GLU A 567 17.94 29.19 5.87
N ASP A 568 18.09 30.52 6.00
CA ASP A 568 18.51 31.20 7.23
C ASP A 568 17.34 31.58 8.15
N HIS A 569 16.09 31.40 7.73
CA HIS A 569 14.94 31.69 8.60
C HIS A 569 14.74 30.58 9.63
N ASN A 570 14.78 30.94 10.92
CA ASN A 570 14.34 30.06 12.00
C ASN A 570 12.85 29.72 11.80
N HIS A 571 12.60 28.60 11.13
CA HIS A 571 11.25 28.12 10.88
C HIS A 571 10.68 27.51 12.17
N ASN A 572 10.19 28.36 13.07
CA ASN A 572 9.48 27.98 14.30
C ASN A 572 7.95 28.00 14.13
N ALA A 573 7.46 28.13 12.90
CA ALA A 573 6.03 28.28 12.63
C ALA A 573 5.26 26.95 12.76
N LEU A 574 5.91 25.82 12.47
CA LEU A 574 5.33 24.49 12.63
C LEU A 574 6.02 23.71 13.75
N SER A 575 5.24 22.93 14.48
CA SER A 575 5.68 22.07 15.59
C SER A 575 5.38 20.60 15.29
N ASN A 576 6.21 19.70 15.84
CA ASN A 576 6.13 18.24 15.62
C ASN A 576 6.26 17.81 14.15
N VAL A 577 7.08 18.52 13.38
CA VAL A 577 7.36 18.21 11.97
C VAL A 577 8.84 17.93 11.78
N ALA A 578 9.15 16.88 11.02
CA ALA A 578 10.50 16.55 10.60
C ALA A 578 10.84 17.22 9.26
N LEU A 579 12.06 17.72 9.16
CA LEU A 579 12.60 18.31 7.93
C LEU A 579 13.56 17.34 7.25
N PHE A 580 13.80 17.57 5.96
CA PHE A 580 14.76 16.79 5.20
C PHE A 580 16.18 17.34 5.42
N ALA A 581 17.06 16.54 6.04
CA ALA A 581 18.49 16.86 6.20
C ALA A 581 19.42 15.76 5.67
N ASN A 582 18.87 14.78 4.92
CA ASN A 582 19.57 13.66 4.30
C ASN A 582 20.34 12.74 5.27
N LYS A 583 19.92 12.68 6.53
CA LYS A 583 20.43 11.77 7.56
C LYS A 583 19.57 10.52 7.64
N LYS A 584 19.84 9.55 6.77
CA LYS A 584 19.11 8.27 6.67
C LYS A 584 19.15 7.36 7.92
N GLY A 585 19.88 7.72 8.96
CA GLY A 585 19.98 6.98 10.22
C GLY A 585 19.34 7.66 11.43
N ASP A 586 18.69 8.82 11.24
CA ASP A 586 18.04 9.59 12.31
C ASP A 586 16.51 9.61 12.12
N PRO A 587 15.72 9.01 13.03
CA PRO A 587 14.26 9.06 12.98
C PRO A 587 13.62 10.47 13.02
N HIS A 588 14.40 11.52 13.31
CA HIS A 588 13.96 12.92 13.24
C HIS A 588 14.02 13.52 11.83
N ASP A 589 14.70 12.85 10.91
CA ASP A 589 14.88 13.31 9.55
C ASP A 589 13.84 12.67 8.62
N ALA A 590 13.26 13.46 7.72
CA ALA A 590 12.38 12.94 6.69
C ALA A 590 13.07 11.86 5.81
N ALA A 591 14.38 11.97 5.57
CA ALA A 591 15.15 11.03 4.76
C ALA A 591 15.15 9.60 5.33
N PHE A 592 14.95 9.44 6.64
CA PHE A 592 14.88 8.13 7.31
C PHE A 592 13.69 7.30 6.81
N TYR A 593 12.53 7.93 6.63
CA TYR A 593 11.28 7.29 6.19
C TYR A 593 11.15 7.16 4.67
N HIS A 594 12.22 7.42 3.93
CA HIS A 594 12.37 7.08 2.52
C HIS A 594 13.38 5.94 2.33
N SER A 595 13.92 5.41 3.44
CA SER A 595 14.75 4.22 3.41
C SER A 595 13.90 2.96 3.40
N THR A 596 14.51 1.84 3.03
CA THR A 596 13.83 0.53 3.02
C THR A 596 13.41 0.15 4.44
N LEU A 597 12.24 -0.48 4.62
CA LEU A 597 11.75 -0.93 5.94
C LEU A 597 12.80 -1.73 6.73
N PHE A 598 13.55 -2.62 6.06
CA PHE A 598 14.62 -3.39 6.71
C PHE A 598 15.70 -2.50 7.35
N THR A 599 16.07 -1.39 6.70
CA THR A 599 17.08 -0.44 7.22
C THR A 599 16.55 0.30 8.45
N ILE A 600 15.29 0.73 8.42
CA ILE A 600 14.59 1.35 9.56
C ILE A 600 14.60 0.39 10.75
N VAL A 601 14.12 -0.84 10.53
CA VAL A 601 14.08 -1.88 11.57
C VAL A 601 15.46 -2.11 12.16
N LYS A 602 16.47 -2.32 11.30
CA LYS A 602 17.86 -2.51 11.73
C LYS A 602 18.38 -1.35 12.59
N SER A 603 18.11 -0.11 12.18
CA SER A 603 18.55 1.08 12.93
C SER A 603 17.97 1.13 14.36
N HIS A 604 16.70 0.73 14.53
CA HIS A 604 16.04 0.69 15.84
C HIS A 604 16.56 -0.46 16.71
N PHE A 605 16.89 -1.61 16.12
CA PHE A 605 17.42 -2.77 16.83
C PHE A 605 18.92 -2.70 17.14
N GLU A 606 19.68 -1.80 16.52
CA GLU A 606 21.14 -1.66 16.70
C GLU A 606 21.57 -1.64 18.20
N PRO A 607 20.95 -0.86 19.11
CA PRO A 607 21.34 -0.86 20.53
C PRO A 607 21.09 -2.21 21.21
N THR A 608 20.01 -2.89 20.84
CA THR A 608 19.67 -4.23 21.33
C THR A 608 20.66 -5.26 20.81
N PHE A 609 21.04 -5.19 19.54
CA PHE A 609 22.05 -6.07 18.95
C PHE A 609 23.42 -5.89 19.58
N GLU A 610 23.86 -4.65 19.79
CA GLU A 610 25.10 -4.37 20.49
C GLU A 610 25.08 -4.91 21.93
N LEU A 611 23.95 -4.79 22.65
CA LEU A 611 23.80 -5.33 24.01
C LEU A 611 23.91 -6.86 24.01
N LEU A 612 23.25 -7.53 23.07
CA LEU A 612 23.31 -8.99 22.95
C LEU A 612 24.72 -9.44 22.52
N GLN A 613 25.38 -8.71 21.62
CA GLN A 613 26.77 -8.97 21.24
C GLN A 613 27.72 -8.81 22.43
N TRP A 614 27.54 -7.77 23.25
CA TRP A 614 28.30 -7.56 24.48
C TRP A 614 28.16 -8.76 25.44
N LEU A 615 26.95 -9.26 25.65
CA LEU A 615 26.69 -10.43 26.48
C LEU A 615 27.32 -11.71 25.94
N GLN A 616 27.38 -11.89 24.61
CA GLN A 616 28.00 -13.06 23.98
C GLN A 616 29.53 -13.03 24.08
N CYS A 617 30.14 -11.86 23.98
CA CYS A 617 31.59 -11.70 24.01
C CYS A 617 32.18 -11.63 25.43
N LEU A 618 31.37 -11.28 26.44
CA LEU A 618 31.80 -10.98 27.81
C LEU A 618 32.69 -12.06 28.46
N SER A 619 32.49 -13.34 28.15
CA SER A 619 33.29 -14.45 28.69
C SER A 619 34.51 -14.84 27.86
N GLY A 620 34.58 -14.40 26.61
CA GLY A 620 35.73 -14.64 25.74
C GLY A 620 36.89 -13.65 25.96
N ILE A 621 36.66 -12.56 26.70
CA ILE A 621 37.64 -11.49 26.90
C ILE A 621 38.70 -11.92 27.91
N GLN A 622 39.93 -12.11 27.43
CA GLN A 622 41.09 -12.46 28.26
C GLN A 622 42.00 -11.26 28.54
N ASP A 623 42.07 -10.31 27.60
CA ASP A 623 43.01 -9.18 27.62
C ASP A 623 42.30 -7.82 27.69
N GLU A 624 42.97 -6.84 28.29
CA GLU A 624 42.47 -5.46 28.41
C GLU A 624 42.40 -4.74 27.06
N GLU A 625 43.31 -5.03 26.12
CA GLU A 625 43.25 -4.48 24.75
C GLU A 625 42.03 -4.97 23.97
N ASN A 626 41.67 -6.25 24.12
CA ASN A 626 40.47 -6.84 23.53
C ASN A 626 39.19 -6.22 24.13
N LEU A 627 39.21 -5.89 25.44
CA LEU A 627 38.12 -5.16 26.07
C LEU A 627 37.97 -3.74 25.52
N LEU A 628 39.07 -3.00 25.35
CA LEU A 628 39.04 -1.63 24.85
C LEU A 628 38.63 -1.56 23.37
N SER A 629 39.09 -2.49 22.55
CA SER A 629 38.68 -2.58 21.13
C SER A 629 37.19 -2.92 21.00
N LEU A 630 36.68 -3.89 21.76
CA LEU A 630 35.26 -4.26 21.73
C LEU A 630 34.38 -3.13 22.24
N THR A 631 34.71 -2.51 23.37
CA THR A 631 33.95 -1.36 23.90
C THR A 631 34.02 -0.13 22.99
N GLY A 632 35.07 0.01 22.17
CA GLY A 632 35.16 1.02 21.12
C GLY A 632 34.31 0.71 19.89
N SER A 633 34.07 -0.57 19.58
CA SER A 633 33.24 -1.00 18.45
C SER A 633 31.73 -0.89 18.70
N LEU A 634 31.31 -0.87 19.97
CA LEU A 634 29.91 -0.76 20.39
C LEU A 634 29.56 0.72 20.58
N TYR A 635 29.13 1.39 19.50
CA TYR A 635 28.93 2.83 19.49
C TYR A 635 27.51 3.25 19.90
N LYS A 636 26.56 2.31 19.94
CA LYS A 636 25.18 2.49 20.43
C LYS A 636 24.99 2.16 21.91
N LEU A 637 26.02 1.70 22.62
CA LEU A 637 25.99 1.49 24.07
C LEU A 637 26.84 2.51 24.83
N ASN A 638 26.28 3.04 25.91
CA ASN A 638 27.07 3.87 26.83
C ASN A 638 27.81 3.03 27.88
N SER A 639 28.81 3.66 28.51
CA SER A 639 29.63 3.03 29.55
C SER A 639 28.81 2.51 30.74
N ALA A 640 27.71 3.17 31.09
CA ALA A 640 26.85 2.77 32.21
C ALA A 640 26.03 1.50 31.91
N GLN A 641 25.53 1.36 30.68
CA GLN A 641 24.83 0.17 30.20
C GLN A 641 25.76 -1.05 30.15
N LEU A 642 26.96 -0.86 29.60
CA LEU A 642 28.01 -1.89 29.55
C LEU A 642 28.36 -2.40 30.96
N TRP A 643 28.54 -1.48 31.91
CA TRP A 643 28.79 -1.81 33.32
C TRP A 643 27.64 -2.58 33.95
N LYS A 644 26.40 -2.09 33.82
CA LYS A 644 25.23 -2.73 34.44
C LYS A 644 25.03 -4.16 33.91
N ALA A 645 25.21 -4.37 32.61
CA ALA A 645 25.15 -5.69 31.99
C ALA A 645 26.26 -6.61 32.52
N ALA A 646 27.51 -6.12 32.63
CA ALA A 646 28.65 -6.89 33.10
C ALA A 646 28.60 -7.22 34.60
N ASP A 647 28.11 -6.29 35.43
CA ASP A 647 27.99 -6.46 36.88
C ASP A 647 27.02 -7.58 37.23
N LYS A 648 25.83 -7.56 36.62
CA LYS A 648 24.75 -8.53 36.85
C LYS A 648 24.87 -9.81 36.03
N TYR A 649 25.86 -9.93 35.14
CA TYR A 649 26.07 -11.09 34.27
C TYR A 649 26.10 -12.42 35.02
N ARG A 650 25.41 -13.44 34.49
CA ARG A 650 25.35 -14.80 35.02
C ARG A 650 26.29 -15.72 34.25
N TYR A 651 27.30 -16.22 34.96
CA TYR A 651 28.27 -17.14 34.41
C TYR A 651 27.78 -18.60 34.43
N GLU A 652 27.92 -19.27 33.30
CA GLU A 652 27.69 -20.70 33.15
C GLU A 652 28.84 -21.52 33.80
N VAL A 653 28.61 -22.81 34.09
CA VAL A 653 29.57 -23.66 34.82
C VAL A 653 30.95 -23.70 34.16
N ASP A 654 30.99 -23.77 32.84
CA ASP A 654 32.21 -23.93 32.05
C ASP A 654 32.77 -22.60 31.51
N GLU A 655 32.21 -21.46 31.93
CA GLU A 655 32.52 -20.15 31.36
C GLU A 655 33.62 -19.41 32.12
N ALA A 656 34.58 -18.76 31.45
CA ALA A 656 35.60 -17.97 32.15
C ALA A 656 35.00 -16.71 32.80
N LYS A 657 35.42 -16.40 34.04
CA LYS A 657 35.00 -15.16 34.71
C LYS A 657 35.89 -14.00 34.24
N LEU A 658 35.26 -12.86 34.00
CA LEU A 658 35.97 -11.62 33.74
C LEU A 658 36.85 -11.25 34.96
N SER A 659 38.13 -10.93 34.70
CA SER A 659 39.09 -10.52 35.74
C SER A 659 38.58 -9.33 36.56
N LYS A 660 38.91 -9.32 37.87
CA LYS A 660 38.55 -8.22 38.77
C LYS A 660 39.15 -6.88 38.33
N ALA A 661 40.30 -6.88 37.67
CA ALA A 661 40.94 -5.67 37.14
C ALA A 661 40.10 -5.07 36.01
N MET A 662 39.71 -5.88 35.03
CA MET A 662 38.87 -5.47 33.89
C MET A 662 37.49 -4.96 34.33
N ARG A 663 36.86 -5.63 35.29
CA ARG A 663 35.60 -5.13 35.89
C ARG A 663 35.74 -3.72 36.46
N LYS A 664 36.84 -3.43 37.17
CA LYS A 664 37.11 -2.09 37.72
C LYS A 664 37.35 -1.04 36.64
N VAL A 665 37.95 -1.40 35.51
CA VAL A 665 38.14 -0.49 34.37
C VAL A 665 36.80 -0.04 33.80
N ILE A 666 35.88 -0.99 33.58
CA ILE A 666 34.53 -0.71 33.08
C ILE A 666 33.74 0.14 34.10
N GLU A 667 33.82 -0.22 35.39
CA GLU A 667 33.16 0.54 36.48
C GLU A 667 33.65 1.99 36.55
N LYS A 668 34.96 2.20 36.47
CA LYS A 668 35.57 3.53 36.49
C LYS A 668 35.09 4.35 35.29
N ARG A 669 35.10 3.76 34.08
CA ARG A 669 34.65 4.42 32.85
C ARG A 669 33.16 4.78 32.90
N ALA A 670 32.32 3.93 33.49
CA ALA A 670 30.91 4.20 33.69
C ALA A 670 30.68 5.41 34.61
N LYS A 671 31.50 5.61 35.64
CA LYS A 671 31.42 6.75 36.57
C LYS A 671 31.98 8.04 35.97
N GLU A 672 33.01 7.95 35.14
CA GLU A 672 33.71 9.12 34.57
C GLU A 672 33.14 9.59 33.22
N SER A 673 32.49 8.70 32.46
CA SER A 673 32.08 8.94 31.06
C SER A 673 30.69 8.35 30.75
N ASN A 674 29.67 8.86 31.44
CA ASN A 674 28.27 8.58 31.11
C ASN A 674 27.69 9.71 30.25
N LYS A 675 27.94 9.65 28.93
CA LYS A 675 27.32 10.57 27.96
C LYS A 675 26.16 9.87 27.26
N PRO A 676 25.05 10.57 26.99
CA PRO A 676 24.00 10.04 26.15
C PRO A 676 24.56 9.79 24.75
N VAL A 677 24.21 8.64 24.18
CA VAL A 677 24.56 8.31 22.80
C VAL A 677 23.65 9.07 21.84
N GLU A 678 24.21 9.61 20.78
CA GLU A 678 23.47 10.33 19.73
C GLU A 678 22.46 9.41 19.02
N GLY A 679 21.23 9.92 18.87
CA GLY A 679 20.11 9.18 18.28
C GLY A 679 19.43 8.17 19.21
N LEU A 680 19.78 8.12 20.51
CA LEU A 680 19.08 7.31 21.51
C LEU A 680 18.35 8.17 22.54
N PHE A 681 17.17 7.71 22.94
CA PHE A 681 16.29 8.41 23.86
C PHE A 681 16.23 7.65 25.18
N TYR A 682 16.37 8.35 26.30
CA TYR A 682 16.50 7.74 27.63
C TYR A 682 15.39 8.21 28.57
N THR A 683 14.88 7.32 29.41
CA THR A 683 13.82 7.64 30.41
C THR A 683 14.35 8.50 31.57
N SER A 684 15.64 8.39 31.89
CA SER A 684 16.24 9.01 33.06
C SER A 684 17.60 9.60 32.75
N LYS A 685 18.03 10.59 33.55
CA LYS A 685 19.34 11.25 33.41
C LYS A 685 20.51 10.28 33.52
N ASP A 686 20.31 9.13 34.17
CA ASP A 686 21.30 8.06 34.30
C ASP A 686 21.60 7.35 32.98
N CYS A 687 20.82 7.60 31.92
CA CYS A 687 20.99 7.06 30.57
C CYS A 687 21.06 5.52 30.51
N VAL A 688 20.47 4.81 31.47
CA VAL A 688 20.54 3.34 31.51
C VAL A 688 19.42 2.70 30.69
N LEU A 689 18.20 3.21 30.81
CA LEU A 689 17.00 2.68 30.15
C LEU A 689 16.61 3.57 28.99
N LEU A 690 16.18 2.94 27.90
CA LEU A 690 15.68 3.62 26.71
C LEU A 690 14.23 4.07 26.91
N ASN A 691 13.86 5.21 26.34
CA ASN A 691 12.50 5.69 26.34
C ASN A 691 11.67 4.97 25.25
N GLN A 692 10.86 4.01 25.69
CA GLN A 692 9.98 3.22 24.83
C GLN A 692 8.78 4.03 24.30
N ASP A 693 8.39 5.12 24.98
CA ASP A 693 7.22 5.94 24.67
C ASP A 693 7.63 7.26 24.01
N TYR A 694 8.81 7.28 23.37
CA TYR A 694 9.27 8.43 22.61
C TYR A 694 8.48 8.55 21.30
N ASN A 695 7.95 9.74 21.03
CA ASN A 695 7.19 10.04 19.82
C ASN A 695 8.08 10.83 18.85
N PHE A 696 8.18 10.34 17.62
CA PHE A 696 8.92 11.01 16.56
C PHE A 696 8.08 12.12 15.91
N PRO A 697 8.71 13.19 15.42
CA PRO A 697 8.02 14.21 14.64
C PRO A 697 7.45 13.63 13.34
N VAL A 698 6.35 14.22 12.86
CA VAL A 698 5.65 13.79 11.65
C VAL A 698 6.39 14.25 10.39
N VAL A 699 6.54 13.34 9.44
CA VAL A 699 6.96 13.60 8.07
C VAL A 699 5.71 13.60 7.19
N LEU A 700 5.48 14.71 6.52
CA LEU A 700 4.40 14.81 5.55
C LEU A 700 4.87 14.28 4.20
N PRO A 701 4.00 13.59 3.43
CA PRO A 701 4.30 13.26 2.04
C PRO A 701 4.24 14.52 1.17
N THR A 702 5.12 14.62 0.18
CA THR A 702 5.11 15.72 -0.77
C THR A 702 3.99 15.54 -1.79
N ILE A 703 3.59 16.63 -2.46
CA ILE A 703 2.54 16.58 -3.50
C ILE A 703 2.90 15.59 -4.61
N PRO A 704 4.13 15.56 -5.16
CA PRO A 704 4.49 14.59 -6.20
C PRO A 704 4.39 13.13 -5.75
N GLU A 705 4.73 12.82 -4.49
CA GLU A 705 4.57 11.47 -3.94
C GLU A 705 3.10 11.06 -3.85
N MET A 706 2.26 11.95 -3.33
CA MET A 706 0.82 11.69 -3.25
C MET A 706 0.18 11.57 -4.65
N VAL A 707 0.70 12.26 -5.66
CA VAL A 707 0.24 12.15 -7.06
C VAL A 707 0.73 10.85 -7.72
N ASP A 708 1.90 10.32 -7.37
CA ASP A 708 2.34 8.99 -7.84
C ASP A 708 1.44 7.89 -7.27
N GLU A 709 1.06 8.01 -5.99
CA GLU A 709 0.27 7.00 -5.29
C GLU A 709 -1.24 7.07 -5.62
N TYR A 710 -1.84 8.26 -5.51
CA TYR A 710 -3.30 8.46 -5.63
C TYR A 710 -3.72 9.10 -6.96
N GLY A 711 -2.79 9.62 -7.75
CA GLY A 711 -3.08 10.29 -9.01
C GLY A 711 -2.98 9.37 -10.24
N ALA A 712 -2.88 9.99 -11.42
CA ALA A 712 -2.70 9.26 -12.68
C ALA A 712 -1.25 8.75 -12.90
N GLY A 713 -0.40 8.89 -11.88
CA GLY A 713 1.04 8.66 -11.95
C GLY A 713 1.78 9.75 -12.75
N ILE A 714 3.11 9.73 -12.63
CA ILE A 714 3.99 10.60 -13.43
C ILE A 714 3.83 10.21 -14.91
N GLY A 715 3.26 11.12 -15.71
CA GLY A 715 2.97 10.89 -17.14
C GLY A 715 1.50 10.65 -17.49
N GLY A 716 0.60 10.58 -16.51
CA GLY A 716 -0.86 10.57 -16.74
C GLY A 716 -1.42 9.29 -17.35
N ILE A 717 -0.72 8.17 -17.15
CA ILE A 717 -1.02 6.87 -17.77
C ILE A 717 -2.22 6.19 -17.08
N ASN A 718 -2.38 6.37 -15.77
CA ASN A 718 -3.38 5.66 -14.95
C ASN A 718 -4.60 6.53 -14.61
N LYS A 719 -5.31 7.03 -15.60
CA LYS A 719 -6.48 7.92 -15.39
C LYS A 719 -7.62 7.28 -14.59
N GLU A 720 -7.77 5.95 -14.66
CA GLU A 720 -8.82 5.24 -13.92
C GLU A 720 -8.55 5.21 -12.41
N ARG A 721 -7.29 5.01 -12.01
CA ARG A 721 -6.87 5.10 -10.60
C ARG A 721 -7.09 6.51 -10.05
N ALA A 722 -6.72 7.54 -10.81
CA ALA A 722 -6.94 8.92 -10.41
C ALA A 722 -8.41 9.22 -10.11
N ARG A 723 -9.35 8.62 -10.88
CA ARG A 723 -10.78 8.79 -10.66
C ARG A 723 -11.30 8.12 -9.39
N GLU A 724 -10.64 7.06 -8.92
CA GLU A 724 -11.02 6.38 -7.68
C GLU A 724 -10.72 7.25 -6.45
N PHE A 725 -9.63 8.02 -6.49
CA PHE A 725 -9.18 8.87 -5.40
C PHE A 725 -9.58 10.34 -5.57
N ASP A 726 -10.21 10.72 -6.66
CA ASP A 726 -10.76 12.07 -6.80
C ASP A 726 -11.93 12.26 -5.81
N PRO A 727 -12.14 13.49 -5.29
CA PRO A 727 -13.13 13.77 -4.26
C PRO A 727 -14.56 13.84 -4.84
N PHE A 728 -14.99 12.78 -5.54
CA PHE A 728 -16.37 12.59 -5.98
C PHE A 728 -17.19 11.87 -4.92
N LEU A 729 -18.46 12.25 -4.80
CA LEU A 729 -19.38 11.69 -3.83
C LEU A 729 -20.54 10.96 -4.52
N PRO A 730 -20.98 9.81 -3.98
CA PRO A 730 -22.23 9.17 -4.37
C PRO A 730 -23.43 10.09 -4.14
N TYR A 731 -24.44 10.00 -5.00
CA TYR A 731 -25.65 10.81 -4.91
C TYR A 731 -26.36 10.64 -3.56
N GLN A 732 -26.36 9.44 -2.97
CA GLN A 732 -26.98 9.20 -1.67
C GLN A 732 -26.38 10.05 -0.55
N ILE A 733 -25.06 10.28 -0.59
CA ILE A 733 -24.37 11.09 0.41
C ILE A 733 -24.68 12.57 0.18
N VAL A 734 -24.71 13.00 -1.08
CA VAL A 734 -25.04 14.39 -1.44
C VAL A 734 -26.49 14.70 -1.05
N ASP A 735 -27.44 13.85 -1.46
CA ASP A 735 -28.87 13.98 -1.14
C ASP A 735 -29.11 14.01 0.38
N ALA A 736 -28.39 13.19 1.15
CA ALA A 736 -28.51 13.20 2.61
C ALA A 736 -28.04 14.52 3.23
N ILE A 737 -27.00 15.15 2.68
CA ILE A 737 -26.52 16.45 3.18
C ILE A 737 -27.46 17.58 2.76
N GLU A 738 -27.98 17.53 1.54
CA GLU A 738 -29.00 18.46 1.06
C GLU A 738 -30.27 18.38 1.90
N GLU A 739 -30.73 17.17 2.24
CA GLU A 739 -31.88 16.96 3.14
C GLU A 739 -31.63 17.55 4.54
N ILE A 740 -30.43 17.35 5.11
CA ILE A 740 -30.05 17.98 6.39
C ILE A 740 -30.16 19.50 6.30
N HIS A 741 -29.66 20.08 5.21
CA HIS A 741 -29.69 21.53 5.00
C HIS A 741 -31.11 22.06 4.84
N ASP A 742 -31.94 21.39 4.04
CA ASP A 742 -33.33 21.77 3.80
C ASP A 742 -34.19 21.68 5.08
N GLN A 743 -34.05 20.57 5.84
CA GLN A 743 -34.77 20.39 7.10
C GLN A 743 -34.42 21.48 8.11
N LYS A 744 -33.14 21.82 8.26
CA LYS A 744 -32.69 22.85 9.20
C LYS A 744 -33.05 24.26 8.74
N THR A 745 -33.00 24.52 7.44
CA THR A 745 -33.44 25.80 6.88
C THR A 745 -34.93 26.01 7.16
N THR A 746 -35.76 24.98 6.95
CA THR A 746 -37.20 25.03 7.23
C THR A 746 -37.48 25.21 8.73
N GLN A 747 -36.74 24.52 9.62
CA GLN A 747 -36.85 24.70 11.06
C GLN A 747 -36.49 26.13 11.49
N LYS A 748 -35.42 26.69 10.94
CA LYS A 748 -35.00 28.06 11.23
C LYS A 748 -36.02 29.08 10.75
N GLU A 749 -36.57 28.93 9.55
CA GLU A 749 -37.65 29.80 9.07
C GLU A 749 -38.89 29.72 9.98
N HIS A 750 -39.21 28.54 10.53
CA HIS A 750 -40.27 28.40 11.53
C HIS A 750 -39.93 29.09 12.86
N ASP A 751 -38.70 28.96 13.35
CA ASP A 751 -38.26 29.60 14.59
C ASP A 751 -38.19 31.12 14.46
N ASP A 752 -37.62 31.64 13.37
CA ASP A 752 -37.57 33.09 13.08
C ASP A 752 -38.99 33.67 12.97
N ASN A 753 -39.93 32.94 12.33
CA ASN A 753 -41.33 33.36 12.28
C ASN A 753 -42.01 33.32 13.66
N ASN A 754 -41.72 32.31 14.48
CA ASN A 754 -42.23 32.22 15.85
C ASN A 754 -41.68 33.33 16.76
N ASP A 755 -40.41 33.72 16.59
CA ASP A 755 -39.80 34.80 17.34
C ASP A 755 -40.33 36.17 16.91
N VAL A 756 -40.56 36.40 15.61
CA VAL A 756 -41.27 37.60 15.12
C VAL A 756 -42.70 37.64 15.66
N GLN A 757 -43.39 36.50 15.69
CA GLN A 757 -44.73 36.39 16.27
C GLN A 757 -44.71 36.72 17.78
N ARG A 758 -43.76 36.16 18.54
CA ARG A 758 -43.58 36.45 19.98
C ARG A 758 -43.25 37.92 20.23
N ILE A 759 -42.38 38.52 19.43
CA ILE A 759 -42.05 39.94 19.55
C ILE A 759 -43.29 40.79 19.27
N ASN A 760 -44.09 40.43 18.25
CA ASN A 760 -45.35 41.12 17.97
C ASN A 760 -46.38 40.94 19.10
N ASP A 761 -46.52 39.73 19.65
CA ASP A 761 -47.42 39.44 20.77
C ASP A 761 -46.98 40.17 22.05
N GLU A 762 -45.67 40.26 22.33
CA GLU A 762 -45.11 41.08 23.42
C GLU A 762 -45.30 42.58 23.17
N PHE A 763 -45.20 43.04 21.91
CA PHE A 763 -45.47 44.44 21.55
C PHE A 763 -46.95 44.78 21.71
N GLU A 764 -47.86 43.88 21.31
CA GLU A 764 -49.30 44.02 21.51
C GLU A 764 -49.69 43.96 22.99
N GLN A 765 -49.08 43.08 23.79
CA GLN A 765 -49.27 43.06 25.25
C GLN A 765 -48.76 44.35 25.91
N ASN A 766 -47.61 44.88 25.49
CA ASN A 766 -47.10 46.16 26.00
C ASN A 766 -47.99 47.34 25.59
N ILE A 767 -48.60 47.34 24.40
CA ILE A 767 -49.58 48.35 23.99
C ILE A 767 -50.88 48.23 24.80
N MET A 768 -51.30 47.00 25.13
CA MET A 768 -52.47 46.74 25.98
C MET A 768 -52.23 47.15 27.45
N ASP A 769 -51.01 46.99 27.97
CA ASP A 769 -50.64 47.44 29.32
C ASP A 769 -50.52 48.98 29.44
N VAL A 770 -50.16 49.67 28.35
CA VAL A 770 -50.16 51.15 28.27
C VAL A 770 -51.59 51.73 28.19
N GLY A 771 -52.59 50.91 27.85
CA GLY A 771 -54.00 51.30 27.78
C GLY A 771 -54.70 51.51 29.13
N THR A 772 -54.04 51.19 30.27
CA THR A 772 -54.65 51.25 31.60
C THR A 772 -53.84 52.03 32.65
N THR A 773 -53.16 53.11 32.28
CA THR A 773 -52.74 54.10 33.28
C THR A 773 -52.97 55.53 32.82
N ASN A 774 -53.78 56.23 33.62
CA ASN A 774 -54.18 57.62 33.44
C ASN A 774 -52.99 58.58 33.27
N ALA A 775 -53.22 59.55 32.38
CA ALA A 775 -52.65 60.90 32.30
C ALA A 775 -51.74 61.34 33.47
N HIS A 776 -50.46 61.58 33.15
CA HIS A 776 -49.62 62.75 33.49
C HIS A 776 -48.13 62.32 33.45
N ASP A 777 -47.41 62.60 32.37
CA ASP A 777 -46.36 63.63 32.35
C ASP A 777 -45.59 63.64 31.03
N THR A 778 -45.28 64.85 30.58
CA THR A 778 -44.57 65.16 29.34
C THR A 778 -43.06 65.12 29.53
N GLY A 779 -42.34 64.44 28.62
CA GLY A 779 -40.87 64.42 28.63
C GLY A 779 -40.27 63.99 27.29
N LEU A 780 -40.64 64.68 26.21
CA LEU A 780 -40.00 64.58 24.91
C LEU A 780 -38.55 65.11 25.02
N PHE A 781 -37.57 64.26 24.68
CA PHE A 781 -36.14 64.55 24.47
C PHE A 781 -35.29 64.99 25.68
N SER A 782 -34.56 64.04 26.27
CA SER A 782 -33.13 64.22 26.61
C SER A 782 -32.43 62.88 26.88
N GLU A 783 -31.25 62.75 26.29
CA GLU A 783 -30.18 61.76 26.53
C GLU A 783 -30.18 60.46 25.72
N MET A 784 -29.43 60.55 24.62
CA MET A 784 -28.74 59.46 23.95
C MET A 784 -27.75 58.82 24.93
N THR A 785 -28.01 57.60 25.37
CA THR A 785 -27.03 56.73 26.05
C THR A 785 -26.75 55.52 25.17
N MET A 786 -25.45 55.28 24.92
CA MET A 786 -24.97 54.12 24.17
C MET A 786 -25.27 52.83 24.97
N PRO A 787 -25.60 51.69 24.33
CA PRO A 787 -25.61 50.42 25.02
C PRO A 787 -24.17 50.04 25.38
N ALA A 788 -23.89 50.08 26.68
CA ALA A 788 -22.62 49.65 27.26
C ALA A 788 -22.52 48.12 27.25
N SER A 789 -21.31 47.67 26.95
CA SER A 789 -20.75 46.33 27.00
C SER A 789 -20.95 45.57 28.32
N LEU A 790 -21.01 44.23 28.19
CA LEU A 790 -20.74 43.18 29.18
C LEU A 790 -20.14 43.62 30.54
N ALA A 791 -20.77 43.21 31.65
CA ALA A 791 -20.08 42.75 32.86
C ALA A 791 -21.05 42.26 33.97
N HIS A 792 -20.90 40.98 34.33
CA HIS A 792 -21.07 40.40 35.67
C HIS A 792 -22.43 40.54 36.40
N ARG A 793 -23.25 39.48 36.38
CA ARG A 793 -24.07 39.14 37.55
C ARG A 793 -23.22 38.30 38.51
N PRO A 794 -23.09 38.68 39.80
CA PRO A 794 -22.53 37.80 40.81
C PRO A 794 -23.52 36.67 41.08
N TRP A 795 -23.02 35.44 41.04
CA TRP A 795 -23.77 34.26 41.49
C TRP A 795 -23.63 34.13 43.01
N GLY A 796 -24.75 33.94 43.69
CA GLY A 796 -24.78 33.54 45.10
C GLY A 796 -25.90 34.21 45.88
N GLU A 797 -27.09 33.59 45.91
CA GLU A 797 -28.02 33.73 47.04
C GLU A 797 -29.15 32.67 47.09
N ASP A 798 -28.98 31.49 46.48
CA ASP A 798 -29.90 30.37 46.66
C ASP A 798 -29.17 29.11 47.15
N GLU A 799 -29.50 28.65 48.36
CA GLU A 799 -28.84 27.56 49.11
C GLU A 799 -29.14 26.14 48.59
N ASN A 800 -29.71 25.93 47.39
CA ASN A 800 -30.20 24.61 46.97
C ASN A 800 -29.77 24.10 45.59
N GLU A 801 -28.76 24.68 44.94
CA GLU A 801 -28.16 24.05 43.76
C GLU A 801 -26.76 23.50 44.10
N ILE A 802 -26.76 22.23 44.50
CA ILE A 802 -25.56 21.40 44.57
C ILE A 802 -25.04 21.23 43.13
N ASN A 803 -23.83 21.75 42.90
CA ASN A 803 -23.06 21.56 41.69
C ASN A 803 -22.93 20.05 41.35
N PRO A 804 -23.32 19.57 40.16
CA PRO A 804 -23.08 18.19 39.74
C PRO A 804 -21.69 18.00 39.10
N TRP A 805 -20.75 18.91 39.32
CA TRP A 805 -19.33 18.81 38.93
C TRP A 805 -18.40 18.69 40.14
#